data_AF-A0A3N5G2E5-F1
#
_entry.id   AF-A0A3N5G2E5-F1
#
_cell.length_a   1.000
_cell.length_b   1.000
_cell.length_c   1.000
_cell.angle_alpha   90.00
_cell.angle_beta   90.00
_cell.angle_gamma   90.00
#
_symmetry.space_group_name_H-M   'P 1'
#
loop_
_entity.id
_entity.type
_entity.pdbx_description
1 polymer ?
#
loop_
_entity_poly.entity_id
_entity_poly.type
_entity_poly.pdbx_seq_one_letter_code
_entity_poly.pdbx_strand_id
1 'polypeptide(L)'
;MKIERGTSTYTIDETQLALLTSLRIEGRAGTDTINVESLPAGYGGTDGADLLIYGSRLPASSSVAQVPMDDPFIDHVNFTGSINLNGGFLDVWADRITVADGTAQNPIIIETVNNDICFRARLLGIAELENMVPLGFGTDRMVDITIGTYAQLKGYGLWLFSQAEDKSIADTIGATKEIENFVIEPLTGWLGEMLALPIKVLVKNCTANVTFKEGAQLIATGPIGIYATAAADASSVAKGSLFSIGYAQANASADITIETGVLIQAAEAVVITSTGEAKAGMKVETEHKADSTPSPGGAGAQFALSLGVSYANIYSHVTMAQGATVTAGRTANLTAKGKIESEAEAESGLFSDGKLGLAFALEFSKADVETTVDGTVIALCDPVGGYTVKIEIDPTVSAADFKSNQTGVNLFRGNTVQLVADEDGFAAGTVMKYRGEYLESADLSAQVYNSDLWEETTPNIGYVDYANDRIYVGPNALVTEDTVTYTRRRGVNIGNLVDGREYYVVTDGDGWITLTESEINALRVAAGEDWWAVDLFEGMGTANNQKSFTAAEVNPADDTITLNRDDPVFNTFELGQAVVFQAGDGCSIQGLTSGNTYYVVASTTEQNIQGDSRFASKQIIRLAELENEARAGVFIDLGTATGSDFKLIAKHVLDSGFATGVGVVATLEAETKCSAKAGLKSEDTDPPSKWEKFKDFVGTNVTDAILQKATESYRTNAAKPGAGASGSIAVSGALAFSYADHDVTTNVGDHAVLKSN
;
A
#
# COMPACT_ATOMS: atom_id res chain seq x y z
N MET A 1 27.97 5.07 32.12
CA MET A 1 26.56 4.69 31.93
C MET A 1 26.22 3.49 32.80
N LYS A 2 25.01 3.41 33.36
CA LYS A 2 24.53 2.28 34.15
C LYS A 2 23.35 1.62 33.43
N ILE A 3 23.39 0.31 33.27
CA ILE A 3 22.31 -0.50 32.69
C ILE A 3 21.89 -1.53 33.72
N GLU A 4 20.60 -1.61 34.01
CA GLU A 4 20.05 -2.54 34.98
C GLU A 4 19.17 -3.59 34.28
N ARG A 5 19.37 -4.86 34.64
CA ARG A 5 18.56 -5.98 34.15
C ARG A 5 18.20 -6.87 35.34
N GLY A 6 16.95 -6.78 35.80
CA GLY A 6 16.53 -7.42 37.04
C GLY A 6 17.38 -6.93 38.22
N THR A 7 18.10 -7.83 38.88
CA THR A 7 19.02 -7.49 39.99
C THR A 7 20.46 -7.22 39.53
N SER A 8 20.75 -7.36 38.24
CA SER A 8 22.09 -7.16 37.68
C SER A 8 22.30 -5.71 37.28
N THR A 9 23.50 -5.19 37.51
CA THR A 9 23.92 -3.85 37.07
C THR A 9 25.20 -3.96 36.24
N TYR A 10 25.17 -3.40 35.04
CA TYR A 10 26.30 -3.26 34.15
C TYR A 10 26.72 -1.79 34.10
N THR A 11 28.03 -1.52 34.19
CA THR A 11 28.55 -0.16 34.16
C THR A 11 29.51 -0.02 32.98
N ILE A 12 29.28 0.98 32.15
CA ILE A 12 30.18 1.41 31.07
C ILE A 12 30.94 2.63 31.59
N ASP A 13 32.26 2.59 31.58
CA ASP A 13 33.09 3.71 32.04
C ASP A 13 33.13 4.88 31.04
N GLU A 14 33.72 6.01 31.45
CA GLU A 14 33.78 7.22 30.63
C GLU A 14 34.60 7.06 29.35
N THR A 15 35.67 6.24 29.37
CA THR A 15 36.51 6.03 28.19
C THR A 15 35.80 5.16 27.17
N GLN A 16 35.11 4.11 27.64
CA GLN A 16 34.27 3.25 26.81
C GLN A 16 33.08 4.01 26.22
N LEU A 17 32.47 4.91 27.00
CA LEU A 17 31.36 5.74 26.55
C LEU A 17 31.79 6.70 25.42
N ALA A 18 32.98 7.28 25.51
CA ALA A 18 33.51 8.21 24.51
C ALA A 18 33.92 7.52 23.19
N LEU A 19 34.15 6.20 23.22
CA LEU A 19 34.48 5.37 22.04
C LEU A 19 33.30 4.54 21.56
N LEU A 20 32.13 4.68 22.19
CA LEU A 20 30.94 3.94 21.83
C LEU A 20 30.48 4.40 20.45
N THR A 21 30.24 3.45 19.54
CA THR A 21 29.61 3.73 18.24
C THR A 21 28.14 3.33 18.23
N SER A 22 27.77 2.33 19.05
CA SER A 22 26.39 1.86 19.17
C SER A 22 26.18 1.13 20.51
N LEU A 23 25.01 1.31 21.13
CA LEU A 23 24.50 0.45 22.19
C LEU A 23 23.25 -0.28 21.69
N ARG A 24 23.25 -1.61 21.81
CA ARG A 24 22.10 -2.45 21.50
C ARG A 24 21.54 -3.07 22.78
N ILE A 25 20.22 -2.99 22.94
CA ILE A 25 19.45 -3.59 24.03
C ILE A 25 18.42 -4.52 23.40
N GLU A 26 18.40 -5.79 23.83
CA GLU A 26 17.44 -6.82 23.39
C GLU A 26 16.75 -7.41 24.62
N GLY A 27 15.42 -7.35 24.71
CA GLY A 27 14.63 -8.04 25.75
C GLY A 27 14.63 -9.56 25.55
N ARG A 28 14.54 -9.96 24.27
CA ARG A 28 14.69 -11.31 23.69
C ARG A 28 13.43 -12.15 23.68
N ALA A 29 12.96 -12.63 24.82
CA ALA A 29 11.87 -13.60 24.85
C ALA A 29 11.10 -13.46 26.15
N GLY A 30 9.78 -13.46 26.03
CA GLY A 30 8.88 -13.11 27.13
C GLY A 30 8.49 -11.64 27.04
N THR A 31 7.54 -11.24 27.88
CA THR A 31 7.10 -9.84 27.97
C THR A 31 8.17 -9.03 28.68
N ASP A 32 8.82 -8.14 27.95
CA ASP A 32 9.87 -7.27 28.44
C ASP A 32 9.40 -5.82 28.58
N THR A 33 10.08 -5.07 29.45
CA THR A 33 9.85 -3.64 29.63
C THR A 33 11.20 -2.95 29.77
N ILE A 34 11.47 -2.02 28.86
CA ILE A 34 12.72 -1.26 28.80
C ILE A 34 12.38 0.20 29.14
N ASN A 35 12.91 0.69 30.27
CA ASN A 35 12.75 2.08 30.67
C ASN A 35 14.04 2.86 30.35
N VAL A 36 13.91 3.92 29.57
CA VAL A 36 14.98 4.83 29.19
C VAL A 36 14.81 6.14 29.96
N GLU A 37 15.61 6.28 31.02
CA GLU A 37 15.53 7.43 31.93
C GLU A 37 16.46 8.58 31.54
N SER A 38 17.64 8.28 30.98
CA SER A 38 18.62 9.28 30.56
C SER A 38 19.76 8.65 29.76
N LEU A 39 20.52 9.48 29.04
CA LEU A 39 21.85 9.16 28.53
C LEU A 39 22.90 10.10 29.17
N PRO A 40 24.14 9.64 29.43
CA PRO A 40 25.16 10.50 30.01
C PRO A 40 25.64 11.60 29.05
N ALA A 41 26.07 12.75 29.58
CA ALA A 41 26.70 13.81 28.80
C ALA A 41 28.00 13.29 28.15
N GLY A 42 27.99 13.11 26.83
CA GLY A 42 29.10 12.51 26.06
C GLY A 42 28.83 11.09 25.53
N TYR A 43 27.57 10.65 25.48
CA TYR A 43 27.18 9.40 24.82
C TYR A 43 27.69 9.36 23.37
N GLY A 44 28.63 8.44 23.09
CA GLY A 44 29.29 8.31 21.78
C GLY A 44 30.25 9.43 21.42
N GLY A 45 30.75 10.19 22.40
CA GLY A 45 31.71 11.25 22.15
C GLY A 45 31.11 12.44 21.39
N THR A 46 31.87 12.99 20.44
CA THR A 46 31.46 14.17 19.64
C THR A 46 30.47 13.81 18.55
N ASP A 47 30.62 12.64 17.94
CA ASP A 47 29.82 12.20 16.80
C ASP A 47 28.50 11.55 17.25
N GLY A 48 28.44 11.07 18.50
CA GLY A 48 27.30 10.32 19.01
C GLY A 48 27.44 8.82 18.79
N ALA A 49 26.49 8.08 19.35
CA ALA A 49 26.41 6.63 19.23
C ALA A 49 24.98 6.24 18.91
N ASP A 50 24.80 5.18 18.14
CA ASP A 50 23.46 4.65 17.89
C ASP A 50 22.90 4.06 19.18
N LEU A 51 21.59 4.17 19.37
CA LEU A 51 20.86 3.47 20.41
C LEU A 51 19.80 2.60 19.74
N LEU A 52 20.01 1.29 19.83
CA LEU A 52 19.17 0.28 19.21
C LEU A 52 18.43 -0.48 20.32
N ILE A 53 17.12 -0.32 20.41
CA ILE A 53 16.29 -0.90 21.47
C ILE A 53 15.28 -1.83 20.85
N TYR A 54 15.41 -3.12 21.13
CA TYR A 54 14.54 -4.16 20.61
C TYR A 54 13.87 -4.89 21.79
N GLY A 55 12.55 -4.87 21.86
CA GLY A 55 11.78 -5.70 22.78
C GLY A 55 12.15 -7.17 22.59
N SER A 56 12.20 -7.62 21.35
CA SER A 56 12.60 -8.96 20.97
C SER A 56 14.11 -9.10 20.71
N ARG A 57 14.51 -9.64 19.56
CA ARG A 57 15.90 -9.93 19.19
C ARG A 57 16.15 -9.78 17.69
N LEU A 58 17.42 -9.58 17.33
CA LEU A 58 17.86 -9.72 15.95
C LEU A 58 18.06 -11.19 15.53
N PRO A 59 18.08 -11.49 14.21
CA PRO A 59 18.41 -12.80 13.69
C PRO A 59 19.80 -13.24 14.15
N ALA A 60 19.93 -14.51 14.54
CA ALA A 60 21.21 -15.05 15.01
C ALA A 60 22.27 -15.18 13.89
N SER A 61 21.85 -15.18 12.63
CA SER A 61 22.74 -15.24 11.46
C SER A 61 23.04 -13.84 10.94
N SER A 62 24.32 -13.54 10.78
CA SER A 62 24.78 -12.31 10.13
C SER A 62 24.68 -12.35 8.61
N SER A 63 24.29 -13.48 8.02
CA SER A 63 24.08 -13.63 6.57
C SER A 63 22.66 -13.26 6.12
N VAL A 64 21.89 -12.67 7.02
CA VAL A 64 20.51 -12.23 6.80
C VAL A 64 20.45 -10.80 7.29
N ALA A 65 19.66 -9.96 6.61
CA ALA A 65 19.44 -8.59 7.02
C ALA A 65 19.09 -8.50 8.51
N GLN A 66 19.72 -7.55 9.19
CA GLN A 66 19.60 -7.38 10.63
C GLN A 66 18.33 -6.60 10.98
N VAL A 67 17.17 -7.19 10.69
CA VAL A 67 15.84 -6.69 11.05
C VAL A 67 15.30 -7.48 12.25
N PRO A 68 14.79 -6.84 13.32
CA PRO A 68 14.27 -7.54 14.50
C PRO A 68 13.21 -8.60 14.16
N MET A 69 13.26 -9.72 14.87
CA MET A 69 12.30 -10.83 14.69
C MET A 69 11.07 -10.59 15.57
N ASP A 70 9.88 -10.64 14.98
CA ASP A 70 8.63 -10.56 15.73
C ASP A 70 8.40 -11.82 16.58
N ASP A 71 7.76 -11.64 17.73
CA ASP A 71 7.35 -12.73 18.61
C ASP A 71 5.97 -12.45 19.25
N PRO A 72 5.33 -13.41 19.94
CA PRO A 72 3.97 -13.24 20.44
C PRO A 72 3.89 -12.55 21.82
N PHE A 73 5.02 -12.10 22.39
CA PHE A 73 5.06 -11.47 23.70
C PHE A 73 4.98 -9.95 23.55
N ILE A 74 4.15 -9.32 24.38
CA ILE A 74 3.96 -7.87 24.33
C ILE A 74 5.09 -7.15 25.05
N ASP A 75 5.90 -6.41 24.31
CA ASP A 75 7.03 -5.67 24.82
C ASP A 75 6.76 -4.17 24.90
N HIS A 76 7.36 -3.53 25.92
CA HIS A 76 7.19 -2.11 26.18
C HIS A 76 8.53 -1.37 26.19
N VAL A 77 8.59 -0.21 25.51
CA VAL A 77 9.70 0.74 25.63
C VAL A 77 9.16 2.08 26.12
N ASN A 78 9.63 2.54 27.27
CA ASN A 78 9.19 3.79 27.89
C ASN A 78 10.37 4.77 28.01
N PHE A 79 10.26 5.93 27.38
CA PHE A 79 11.14 7.06 27.61
C PHE A 79 10.56 7.92 28.73
N THR A 80 11.13 7.79 29.93
CA THR A 80 10.66 8.49 31.14
C THR A 80 11.49 9.72 31.48
N GLY A 81 12.60 9.93 30.77
CA GLY A 81 13.44 11.12 30.87
C GLY A 81 14.03 11.51 29.53
N SER A 82 14.70 12.66 29.49
CA SER A 82 15.26 13.20 28.25
C SER A 82 16.56 12.50 27.87
N ILE A 83 16.76 12.29 26.57
CA ILE A 83 17.97 11.70 26.00
C ILE A 83 18.47 12.51 24.80
N ASN A 84 19.79 12.54 24.63
CA ASN A 84 20.46 13.17 23.50
C ASN A 84 21.50 12.18 22.95
N LEU A 85 21.35 11.83 21.67
CA LEU A 85 22.23 10.88 20.97
C LEU A 85 23.38 11.56 20.22
N ASN A 86 23.47 12.89 20.26
CA ASN A 86 24.33 13.73 19.45
C ASN A 86 24.07 13.48 17.95
N GLY A 87 24.91 12.73 17.23
CA GLY A 87 24.65 12.33 15.84
C GLY A 87 24.23 10.87 15.65
N GLY A 88 23.98 10.13 16.73
CA GLY A 88 23.59 8.72 16.65
C GLY A 88 22.15 8.49 16.21
N PHE A 89 21.91 7.34 15.56
CA PHE A 89 20.59 6.85 15.17
C PHE A 89 19.83 6.28 16.37
N LEU A 90 18.52 6.53 16.47
CA LEU A 90 17.64 5.87 17.43
C LEU A 90 16.69 4.92 16.70
N ASP A 91 16.81 3.63 16.97
CA ASP A 91 15.94 2.59 16.43
C ASP A 91 15.25 1.85 17.57
N VAL A 92 13.92 1.87 17.60
CA VAL A 92 13.13 1.26 18.67
C VAL A 92 12.10 0.33 18.07
N TRP A 93 12.16 -0.94 18.44
CA TRP A 93 11.17 -1.96 18.07
C TRP A 93 10.56 -2.55 19.34
N ALA A 94 9.24 -2.52 19.46
CA ALA A 94 8.47 -3.11 20.55
C ALA A 94 7.01 -3.25 20.12
N ASP A 95 6.10 -3.69 20.98
CA ASP A 95 4.65 -3.60 20.72
C ASP A 95 4.09 -2.26 21.16
N ARG A 96 4.68 -1.68 22.22
CA ARG A 96 4.23 -0.40 22.79
C ARG A 96 5.40 0.52 23.08
N ILE A 97 5.37 1.72 22.50
CA ILE A 97 6.41 2.74 22.67
C ILE A 97 5.76 3.98 23.27
N THR A 98 6.27 4.44 24.41
CA THR A 98 5.73 5.61 25.10
C THR A 98 6.83 6.61 25.42
N VAL A 99 6.63 7.86 25.05
CA VAL A 99 7.37 9.00 25.61
C VAL A 99 6.50 9.64 26.68
N ALA A 100 7.01 9.70 27.91
CA ALA A 100 6.26 10.15 29.06
C ALA A 100 5.85 11.63 28.95
N ASP A 101 4.81 11.99 29.71
CA ASP A 101 4.35 13.38 29.80
C ASP A 101 5.43 14.29 30.42
N GLY A 102 5.60 15.46 29.83
CA GLY A 102 6.37 16.57 30.36
C GLY A 102 5.48 17.75 30.74
N THR A 103 6.08 18.94 30.73
CA THR A 103 5.36 20.22 30.89
C THR A 103 5.92 21.24 29.91
N ALA A 104 5.17 22.31 29.62
CA ALA A 104 5.66 23.37 28.74
C ALA A 104 7.01 23.98 29.17
N GLN A 105 7.33 23.96 30.48
CA GLN A 105 8.61 24.47 31.00
C GLN A 105 9.70 23.38 31.09
N ASN A 106 9.31 22.12 31.28
CA ASN A 106 10.21 20.98 31.40
C ASN A 106 9.67 19.83 30.52
N PRO A 107 9.86 19.90 29.20
CA PRO A 107 9.47 18.83 28.29
C PRO A 107 10.38 17.60 28.46
N ILE A 108 9.88 16.43 28.11
CA ILE A 108 10.73 15.24 27.87
C ILE A 108 11.22 15.32 26.42
N ILE A 109 12.54 15.41 26.22
CA ILE A 109 13.13 15.60 24.90
C ILE A 109 13.92 14.36 24.52
N ILE A 110 13.61 13.80 23.36
CA ILE A 110 14.43 12.79 22.67
C ILE A 110 15.01 13.49 21.45
N GLU A 111 16.34 13.62 21.41
CA GLU A 111 17.01 14.38 20.35
C GLU A 111 18.24 13.69 19.75
N THR A 112 18.39 13.88 18.44
CA THR A 112 19.59 13.63 17.64
C THR A 112 19.75 14.76 16.61
N VAL A 113 20.95 15.00 16.11
CA VAL A 113 21.30 16.18 15.31
C VAL A 113 21.25 15.90 13.81
N ASN A 114 21.81 14.77 13.36
CA ASN A 114 22.01 14.45 11.94
C ASN A 114 21.50 13.06 11.55
N ASN A 115 20.67 12.44 12.38
CA ASN A 115 20.23 11.07 12.17
C ASN A 115 18.75 10.92 12.54
N ASP A 116 18.21 9.75 12.30
CA ASP A 116 16.79 9.51 12.42
C ASP A 116 16.39 9.04 13.82
N ILE A 117 15.12 9.29 14.15
CA ILE A 117 14.44 8.61 15.25
C ILE A 117 13.35 7.73 14.62
N CYS A 118 13.51 6.42 14.77
CA CYS A 118 12.59 5.42 14.26
C CYS A 118 11.95 4.65 15.42
N PHE A 119 10.62 4.78 15.55
CA PHE A 119 9.79 4.00 16.46
C PHE A 119 8.94 3.04 15.63
N ARG A 120 9.13 1.74 15.82
CA ARG A 120 8.33 0.67 15.24
C ARG A 120 7.63 -0.11 16.35
N ALA A 121 6.36 0.24 16.56
CA ALA A 121 5.44 -0.56 17.35
C ALA A 121 4.85 -1.65 16.45
N ARG A 122 5.26 -2.90 16.58
CA ARG A 122 4.91 -3.97 15.62
C ARG A 122 4.51 -5.26 16.31
N LEU A 123 3.41 -5.85 15.85
CA LEU A 123 2.97 -7.19 16.24
C LEU A 123 2.35 -7.88 15.03
N LEU A 124 3.03 -8.91 14.54
CA LEU A 124 2.64 -9.63 13.32
C LEU A 124 2.09 -11.03 13.60
N GLY A 125 1.14 -11.46 12.78
CA GLY A 125 0.64 -12.82 12.67
C GLY A 125 0.87 -13.39 11.28
N ILE A 126 0.82 -14.72 11.18
CA ILE A 126 0.78 -15.41 9.88
C ILE A 126 -0.63 -15.97 9.72
N ALA A 127 -1.44 -15.31 8.88
CA ALA A 127 -2.86 -15.61 8.74
C ALA A 127 -3.12 -17.09 8.40
N GLU A 128 -2.38 -17.62 7.43
CA GLU A 128 -2.58 -18.97 6.91
C GLU A 128 -2.27 -20.04 7.96
N LEU A 129 -1.29 -19.82 8.82
CA LEU A 129 -0.95 -20.76 9.88
C LEU A 129 -1.96 -20.71 11.03
N GLU A 130 -2.34 -19.51 11.44
CA GLU A 130 -3.24 -19.32 12.58
C GLU A 130 -4.68 -19.73 12.26
N ASN A 131 -5.14 -19.46 11.04
CA ASN A 131 -6.48 -19.82 10.58
C ASN A 131 -6.66 -21.35 10.44
N MET A 132 -5.60 -22.15 10.47
CA MET A 132 -5.69 -23.61 10.46
C MET A 132 -6.08 -24.23 11.81
N VAL A 133 -6.05 -23.47 12.91
CA VAL A 133 -6.29 -24.02 14.25
C VAL A 133 -7.81 -24.27 14.48
N PRO A 134 -8.23 -25.49 14.87
CA PRO A 134 -9.64 -25.94 14.96
C PRO A 134 -10.61 -25.08 15.76
N LEU A 135 -10.10 -24.41 16.78
CA LEU A 135 -10.82 -23.63 17.77
C LEU A 135 -9.96 -22.43 18.13
N GLY A 136 -9.46 -21.72 17.11
CA GLY A 136 -8.67 -20.51 17.31
C GLY A 136 -9.36 -19.60 18.32
N PHE A 137 -8.79 -19.51 19.52
CA PHE A 137 -9.08 -18.39 20.41
C PHE A 137 -8.73 -17.16 19.59
N GLY A 138 -9.72 -16.30 19.35
CA GLY A 138 -9.54 -15.19 18.42
C GLY A 138 -8.26 -14.43 18.73
N THR A 139 -7.50 -14.06 17.69
CA THR A 139 -6.29 -13.28 17.92
C THR A 139 -6.67 -11.83 18.17
N ASP A 140 -5.90 -11.21 19.06
CA ASP A 140 -6.04 -9.80 19.40
C ASP A 140 -4.63 -9.22 19.40
N ARG A 141 -4.38 -8.36 18.42
CA ARG A 141 -3.11 -7.65 18.26
C ARG A 141 -3.36 -6.19 18.53
N MET A 142 -2.57 -5.61 19.42
CA MET A 142 -2.68 -4.21 19.79
C MET A 142 -1.29 -3.63 19.97
N VAL A 143 -1.00 -2.62 19.16
CA VAL A 143 0.24 -1.87 19.20
C VAL A 143 -0.05 -0.38 19.32
N ASP A 144 0.82 0.31 20.05
CA ASP A 144 0.60 1.71 20.41
C ASP A 144 1.91 2.50 20.41
N ILE A 145 1.89 3.68 19.77
CA ILE A 145 2.89 4.72 19.99
C ILE A 145 2.22 5.90 20.66
N THR A 146 2.74 6.36 21.80
CA THR A 146 2.22 7.54 22.50
C THR A 146 3.34 8.55 22.73
N ILE A 147 3.17 9.76 22.20
CA ILE A 147 3.99 10.92 22.52
C ILE A 147 3.26 11.76 23.56
N GLY A 148 3.80 11.77 24.78
CA GLY A 148 3.18 12.37 25.96
C GLY A 148 3.02 13.89 25.86
N THR A 149 2.24 14.43 26.80
CA THR A 149 1.91 15.87 26.85
C THR A 149 3.20 16.69 26.91
N TYR A 150 3.37 17.69 26.04
CA TYR A 150 4.59 18.50 25.91
C TYR A 150 5.90 17.72 25.63
N ALA A 151 5.86 16.43 25.31
CA ALA A 151 7.05 15.68 24.92
C ALA A 151 7.54 16.11 23.52
N GLN A 152 8.85 15.96 23.26
CA GLN A 152 9.49 16.44 22.04
C GLN A 152 10.36 15.35 21.41
N LEU A 153 10.20 15.15 20.10
CA LEU A 153 11.10 14.39 19.25
C LEU A 153 11.82 15.35 18.29
N LYS A 154 13.16 15.25 18.21
CA LYS A 154 13.99 16.10 17.35
C LYS A 154 15.05 15.28 16.62
N GLY A 155 15.10 15.37 15.30
CA GLY A 155 16.04 14.58 14.49
C GLY A 155 16.22 15.11 13.07
N TYR A 156 16.95 14.35 12.25
CA TYR A 156 16.89 14.49 10.80
C TYR A 156 15.52 14.03 10.32
N GLY A 157 15.28 12.72 10.20
CA GLY A 157 13.96 12.12 9.97
C GLY A 157 13.29 11.65 11.26
N LEU A 158 11.96 11.68 11.30
CA LEU A 158 11.17 11.09 12.38
C LEU A 158 10.18 10.08 11.79
N TRP A 159 10.29 8.82 12.20
CA TRP A 159 9.51 7.72 11.68
C TRP A 159 8.77 7.00 12.80
N LEU A 160 7.43 6.99 12.73
CA LEU A 160 6.58 6.34 13.70
C LEU A 160 5.68 5.34 12.97
N PHE A 161 5.94 4.06 13.13
CA PHE A 161 5.15 2.98 12.54
C PHE A 161 4.47 2.18 13.65
N SER A 162 3.15 2.13 13.63
CA SER A 162 2.31 1.31 14.50
C SER A 162 1.63 0.27 13.62
N GLN A 163 2.01 -1.00 13.72
CA GLN A 163 1.64 -2.08 12.80
C GLN A 163 1.12 -3.32 13.57
N ALA A 164 -0.19 -3.55 13.51
CA ALA A 164 -0.82 -4.79 13.97
C ALA A 164 -1.41 -5.53 12.78
N GLU A 165 -0.77 -6.59 12.30
CA GLU A 165 -1.14 -7.17 11.01
C GLU A 165 -1.13 -8.70 11.03
N ASP A 166 -2.15 -9.32 10.44
CA ASP A 166 -2.11 -10.67 9.91
C ASP A 166 -1.48 -10.59 8.51
N LYS A 167 -0.22 -11.03 8.37
CA LYS A 167 0.51 -11.07 7.09
C LYS A 167 0.40 -12.45 6.45
N SER A 168 0.63 -12.51 5.14
CA SER A 168 0.82 -13.79 4.46
C SER A 168 2.20 -14.39 4.79
N ILE A 169 2.38 -15.69 4.52
CA ILE A 169 3.71 -16.31 4.59
C ILE A 169 4.69 -15.60 3.63
N ALA A 170 4.21 -15.19 2.45
CA ALA A 170 5.04 -14.55 1.44
C ALA A 170 5.52 -13.17 1.90
N ASP A 171 4.62 -12.36 2.46
CA ASP A 171 4.96 -11.04 3.04
C ASP A 171 6.01 -11.16 4.13
N THR A 172 5.87 -12.17 5.00
CA THR A 172 6.78 -12.38 6.14
C THR A 172 8.20 -12.73 5.69
N ILE A 173 8.35 -13.53 4.62
CA ILE A 173 9.66 -13.92 4.11
C ILE A 173 10.18 -12.99 3.01
N GLY A 174 9.35 -12.08 2.51
CA GLY A 174 9.63 -11.21 1.38
C GLY A 174 9.66 -11.94 0.03
N ALA A 175 8.92 -13.05 -0.10
CA ALA A 175 8.85 -13.78 -1.36
C ALA A 175 8.24 -12.91 -2.46
N THR A 176 8.73 -13.08 -3.68
CA THR A 176 8.13 -12.41 -4.85
C THR A 176 6.69 -12.87 -5.04
N LYS A 177 5.80 -11.98 -5.49
CA LYS A 177 4.36 -12.27 -5.67
C LYS A 177 4.10 -13.47 -6.60
N GLU A 178 5.03 -13.79 -7.50
CA GLU A 178 4.96 -14.97 -8.37
C GLU A 178 5.20 -16.28 -7.59
N ILE A 179 6.14 -16.30 -6.65
CA ILE A 179 6.41 -17.49 -5.80
C ILE A 179 5.22 -17.75 -4.87
N GLU A 180 4.61 -16.69 -4.35
CA GLU A 180 3.37 -16.76 -3.58
C GLU A 180 2.29 -17.52 -4.35
N ASN A 181 1.92 -17.01 -5.54
CA ASN A 181 0.86 -17.57 -6.38
C ASN A 181 1.13 -19.00 -6.88
N PHE A 182 2.38 -19.35 -7.24
CA PHE A 182 2.68 -20.64 -7.87
C PHE A 182 3.11 -21.76 -6.91
N VAL A 183 3.60 -21.42 -5.72
CA VAL A 183 4.19 -22.40 -4.80
C VAL A 183 3.51 -22.37 -3.44
N ILE A 184 3.38 -21.19 -2.82
CA ILE A 184 2.90 -21.07 -1.44
C ILE A 184 1.37 -21.26 -1.38
N GLU A 185 0.61 -20.54 -2.20
CA GLU A 185 -0.86 -20.64 -2.24
C GLU A 185 -1.36 -22.07 -2.52
N PRO A 186 -0.80 -22.83 -3.49
CA PRO A 186 -1.23 -24.22 -3.70
C PRO A 186 -0.96 -25.14 -2.49
N LEU A 187 0.13 -24.89 -1.76
CA LEU A 187 0.50 -25.67 -0.57
C LEU A 187 -0.42 -25.35 0.62
N THR A 188 -0.76 -24.08 0.85
CA THR A 188 -1.71 -23.67 1.90
C THR A 188 -3.13 -24.18 1.61
N GLY A 189 -3.56 -24.13 0.35
CA GLY A 189 -4.82 -24.74 -0.10
C GLY A 189 -4.91 -26.24 0.19
N TRP A 190 -3.84 -26.98 -0.10
CA TRP A 190 -3.77 -28.43 0.19
C TRP A 190 -3.80 -28.74 1.70
N LEU A 191 -3.11 -27.96 2.54
CA LEU A 191 -3.13 -28.09 4.01
C LEU A 191 -4.52 -27.77 4.59
N GLY A 192 -5.22 -26.78 4.02
CA GLY A 192 -6.60 -26.42 4.39
C GLY A 192 -7.62 -27.53 4.10
N GLU A 193 -7.47 -28.27 2.99
CA GLU A 193 -8.34 -29.40 2.66
C GLU A 193 -8.15 -30.62 3.58
N MET A 194 -6.96 -30.82 4.13
CA MET A 194 -6.63 -31.97 4.99
C MET A 194 -7.10 -31.81 6.45
N LEU A 195 -7.37 -30.57 6.90
CA LEU A 195 -7.82 -30.25 8.27
C LEU A 195 -9.27 -29.74 8.32
N ALA A 196 -10.07 -29.96 7.28
CA ALA A 196 -11.42 -29.44 7.21
C ALA A 196 -12.33 -30.04 8.30
N LEU A 197 -12.82 -29.18 9.19
CA LEU A 197 -13.72 -29.53 10.29
C LEU A 197 -15.16 -29.10 9.98
N PRO A 198 -16.16 -29.80 10.55
CA PRO A 198 -17.56 -29.46 10.35
C PRO A 198 -17.98 -28.17 11.07
N ILE A 199 -17.15 -27.65 11.97
CA ILE A 199 -17.36 -26.36 12.63
C ILE A 199 -16.05 -25.59 12.60
N LYS A 200 -16.09 -24.34 12.15
CA LYS A 200 -14.96 -23.42 12.19
C LYS A 200 -15.40 -22.03 12.64
N VAL A 201 -14.65 -21.45 13.56
CA VAL A 201 -14.89 -20.11 14.09
C VAL A 201 -13.54 -19.38 14.12
N LEU A 202 -13.48 -18.24 13.45
CA LEU A 202 -12.33 -17.34 13.42
C LEU A 202 -12.78 -15.94 13.82
N VAL A 203 -12.06 -15.34 14.76
CA VAL A 203 -12.24 -13.95 15.17
C VAL A 203 -10.86 -13.33 15.24
N LYS A 204 -10.63 -12.28 14.45
CA LYS A 204 -9.34 -11.61 14.32
C LYS A 204 -9.52 -10.14 14.66
N ASN A 205 -8.72 -9.62 15.57
CA ASN A 205 -8.70 -8.21 15.93
C ASN A 205 -7.28 -7.69 15.80
N CYS A 206 -7.13 -6.60 15.05
CA CYS A 206 -5.88 -5.87 14.91
C CYS A 206 -6.14 -4.39 15.20
N THR A 207 -5.37 -3.82 16.12
CA THR A 207 -5.47 -2.43 16.55
C THR A 207 -4.10 -1.78 16.50
N ALA A 208 -3.98 -0.65 15.80
CA ALA A 208 -2.75 0.13 15.71
C ALA A 208 -3.06 1.61 15.99
N ASN A 209 -2.41 2.17 17.01
CA ASN A 209 -2.64 3.55 17.40
C ASN A 209 -1.35 4.37 17.39
N VAL A 210 -1.46 5.64 17.00
CA VAL A 210 -0.45 6.67 17.26
C VAL A 210 -1.12 7.90 17.86
N THR A 211 -0.70 8.28 19.06
CA THR A 211 -1.30 9.39 19.81
C THR A 211 -0.27 10.46 20.13
N PHE A 212 -0.54 11.69 19.71
CA PHE A 212 0.20 12.88 20.11
C PHE A 212 -0.65 13.69 21.08
N LYS A 213 -0.24 13.71 22.34
CA LYS A 213 -0.96 14.44 23.38
C LYS A 213 -0.74 15.95 23.30
N GLU A 214 -1.58 16.70 24.01
CA GLU A 214 -1.55 18.16 24.10
C GLU A 214 -0.11 18.72 24.14
N GLY A 215 0.19 19.63 23.22
CA GLY A 215 1.46 20.36 23.19
C GLY A 215 2.71 19.54 22.80
N ALA A 216 2.58 18.27 22.41
CA ALA A 216 3.69 17.48 21.90
C ALA A 216 4.33 18.10 20.64
N GLN A 217 5.63 17.88 20.43
CA GLN A 217 6.34 18.46 19.29
C GLN A 217 7.19 17.43 18.55
N LEU A 218 7.05 17.38 17.23
CA LEU A 218 7.91 16.62 16.32
C LEU A 218 8.59 17.62 15.39
N ILE A 219 9.92 17.71 15.46
CA ILE A 219 10.72 18.68 14.72
C ILE A 219 11.83 17.95 13.96
N ALA A 220 11.73 17.96 12.64
CA ALA A 220 12.62 17.25 11.73
C ALA A 220 13.31 18.22 10.77
N THR A 221 14.59 18.00 10.51
CA THR A 221 15.32 18.68 9.42
C THR A 221 15.29 17.90 8.10
N GLY A 222 14.74 16.69 8.12
CA GLY A 222 14.36 15.85 6.99
C GLY A 222 12.83 15.61 7.01
N PRO A 223 12.35 14.42 6.59
CA PRO A 223 10.93 14.08 6.53
C PRO A 223 10.36 13.60 7.88
N ILE A 224 9.03 13.64 8.01
CA ILE A 224 8.29 13.01 9.11
C ILE A 224 7.26 12.04 8.53
N GLY A 225 7.38 10.76 8.85
CA GLY A 225 6.43 9.71 8.50
C GLY A 225 5.74 9.14 9.72
N ILE A 226 4.40 9.15 9.73
CA ILE A 226 3.57 8.63 10.82
C ILE A 226 2.55 7.68 10.20
N TYR A 227 2.62 6.41 10.58
CA TYR A 227 1.84 5.34 9.99
C TYR A 227 1.18 4.49 11.08
N ALA A 228 -0.14 4.32 11.00
CA ALA A 228 -0.89 3.36 11.81
C ALA A 228 -1.56 2.37 10.86
N THR A 229 -1.17 1.10 10.92
CA THR A 229 -1.66 0.04 10.02
C THR A 229 -2.22 -1.11 10.84
N ALA A 230 -3.50 -1.40 10.64
CA ALA A 230 -4.16 -2.55 11.23
C ALA A 230 -4.70 -3.45 10.11
N ALA A 231 -4.24 -4.69 10.01
CA ALA A 231 -4.71 -5.65 9.00
C ALA A 231 -5.14 -6.96 9.67
N ALA A 232 -6.39 -7.38 9.49
CA ALA A 232 -6.93 -8.62 10.06
C ALA A 232 -7.44 -9.55 8.95
N ASP A 233 -6.99 -10.81 8.94
CA ASP A 233 -7.40 -11.82 7.94
C ASP A 233 -7.96 -13.08 8.63
N ALA A 234 -9.28 -13.25 8.52
CA ALA A 234 -10.05 -14.37 9.01
C ALA A 234 -10.55 -15.29 7.87
N SER A 235 -9.74 -15.56 6.85
CA SER A 235 -10.13 -16.40 5.71
C SER A 235 -9.98 -17.90 5.96
N SER A 236 -11.03 -18.68 5.65
CA SER A 236 -11.02 -20.13 5.86
C SER A 236 -12.14 -20.92 5.16
N VAL A 237 -11.97 -22.24 5.13
CA VAL A 237 -12.96 -23.25 4.71
C VAL A 237 -13.40 -24.15 5.88
N ALA A 238 -14.70 -24.45 5.97
CA ALA A 238 -15.28 -25.48 6.85
C ALA A 238 -15.95 -26.58 6.01
N LYS A 239 -15.63 -27.85 6.27
CA LYS A 239 -16.24 -28.99 5.55
C LYS A 239 -16.75 -30.06 6.51
N GLY A 240 -17.95 -30.57 6.23
CA GLY A 240 -18.54 -31.70 6.95
C GLY A 240 -19.32 -32.62 6.02
N SER A 241 -19.73 -33.80 6.49
CA SER A 241 -20.50 -34.74 5.66
C SER A 241 -22.02 -34.52 5.74
N LEU A 242 -22.52 -34.09 6.90
CA LEU A 242 -23.96 -33.89 7.16
C LEU A 242 -24.29 -32.44 7.52
N PHE A 243 -23.39 -31.78 8.24
CA PHE A 243 -23.50 -30.36 8.53
C PHE A 243 -22.12 -29.72 8.49
N SER A 244 -22.08 -28.46 8.10
CA SER A 244 -20.90 -27.62 8.16
C SER A 244 -21.31 -26.21 8.58
N ILE A 245 -20.62 -25.64 9.56
CA ILE A 245 -20.87 -24.30 10.10
C ILE A 245 -19.55 -23.54 10.16
N GLY A 246 -19.53 -22.37 9.54
CA GLY A 246 -18.38 -21.48 9.51
C GLY A 246 -18.75 -20.08 9.97
N TYR A 247 -17.91 -19.47 10.81
CA TYR A 247 -17.98 -18.06 11.19
C TYR A 247 -16.60 -17.43 11.07
N ALA A 248 -16.47 -16.38 10.26
CA ALA A 248 -15.26 -15.58 10.12
C ALA A 248 -15.56 -14.13 10.51
N GLN A 249 -14.76 -13.58 11.40
CA GLN A 249 -14.80 -12.17 11.75
C GLN A 249 -13.41 -11.56 11.71
N ALA A 250 -13.26 -10.47 10.96
CA ALA A 250 -12.05 -9.67 10.91
C ALA A 250 -12.36 -8.22 11.29
N ASN A 251 -11.72 -7.74 12.36
CA ASN A 251 -11.83 -6.37 12.84
C ASN A 251 -10.44 -5.71 12.74
N ALA A 252 -10.35 -4.60 12.01
CA ALA A 252 -9.15 -3.78 11.94
C ALA A 252 -9.45 -2.35 12.40
N SER A 253 -8.63 -1.83 13.30
CA SER A 253 -8.77 -0.49 13.87
C SER A 253 -7.43 0.24 13.84
N ALA A 254 -7.31 1.25 12.97
CA ALA A 254 -6.14 2.12 12.90
C ALA A 254 -6.53 3.56 13.25
N ASP A 255 -5.85 4.15 14.24
CA ASP A 255 -6.17 5.51 14.71
C ASP A 255 -4.91 6.35 14.86
N ILE A 256 -4.94 7.55 14.29
CA ILE A 256 -3.94 8.59 14.56
C ILE A 256 -4.65 9.80 15.15
N THR A 257 -4.31 10.13 16.39
CA THR A 257 -4.87 11.26 17.11
C THR A 257 -3.82 12.34 17.36
N ILE A 258 -4.09 13.55 16.89
CA ILE A 258 -3.27 14.75 17.05
C ILE A 258 -4.05 15.77 17.89
N GLU A 259 -3.73 15.85 19.18
CA GLU A 259 -4.42 16.73 20.13
C GLU A 259 -4.07 18.21 19.95
N THR A 260 -4.76 19.07 20.71
CA THR A 260 -4.58 20.53 20.63
C THR A 260 -3.15 20.97 20.96
N GLY A 261 -2.67 21.98 20.25
CA GLY A 261 -1.34 22.56 20.47
C GLY A 261 -0.17 21.68 20.03
N VAL A 262 -0.41 20.51 19.44
CA VAL A 262 0.65 19.68 18.85
C VAL A 262 1.31 20.42 17.68
N LEU A 263 2.64 20.35 17.60
CA LEU A 263 3.44 20.90 16.51
C LEU A 263 4.17 19.78 15.78
N ILE A 264 3.90 19.61 14.49
CA ILE A 264 4.65 18.73 13.60
C ILE A 264 5.29 19.60 12.53
N GLN A 265 6.62 19.64 12.50
CA GLN A 265 7.38 20.49 11.60
C GLN A 265 8.52 19.71 10.94
N ALA A 266 8.49 19.62 9.62
CA ALA A 266 9.52 18.99 8.79
C ALA A 266 10.08 19.99 7.78
N ALA A 267 11.39 19.93 7.51
CA ALA A 267 11.97 20.67 6.39
C ALA A 267 11.71 19.99 5.03
N GLU A 268 11.32 18.71 5.04
CA GLU A 268 10.91 17.98 3.82
C GLU A 268 9.41 17.64 3.86
N ALA A 269 9.02 16.39 3.60
CA ALA A 269 7.64 15.94 3.59
C ALA A 269 7.12 15.59 4.99
N VAL A 270 5.81 15.78 5.20
CA VAL A 270 5.07 15.18 6.31
C VAL A 270 4.02 14.24 5.72
N VAL A 271 4.04 12.97 6.14
CA VAL A 271 3.06 11.95 5.76
C VAL A 271 2.45 11.36 7.02
N ILE A 272 1.13 11.42 7.13
CA ILE A 272 0.35 10.90 8.26
C ILE A 272 -0.73 10.00 7.68
N THR A 273 -0.60 8.69 7.85
CA THR A 273 -1.49 7.70 7.24
C THR A 273 -2.02 6.69 8.26
N SER A 274 -3.34 6.63 8.39
CA SER A 274 -4.03 5.51 9.04
C SER A 274 -4.52 4.54 7.96
N THR A 275 -4.33 3.23 8.15
CA THR A 275 -4.76 2.19 7.22
C THR A 275 -5.44 1.05 7.98
N GLY A 276 -6.71 0.80 7.71
CA GLY A 276 -7.48 -0.32 8.24
C GLY A 276 -7.83 -1.33 7.15
N GLU A 277 -7.39 -2.58 7.29
CA GLU A 277 -7.67 -3.67 6.36
C GLU A 277 -8.36 -4.85 7.06
N ALA A 278 -9.57 -5.22 6.62
CA ALA A 278 -10.26 -6.39 7.16
C ALA A 278 -10.69 -7.34 6.05
N LYS A 279 -10.21 -8.58 6.13
CA LYS A 279 -10.58 -9.68 5.24
C LYS A 279 -11.28 -10.78 6.01
N ALA A 280 -12.56 -11.00 5.75
CA ALA A 280 -13.33 -12.09 6.34
C ALA A 280 -13.87 -13.01 5.24
N GLY A 281 -13.24 -14.17 5.05
CA GLY A 281 -13.66 -15.18 4.08
C GLY A 281 -14.13 -16.46 4.75
N MET A 282 -15.37 -16.90 4.49
CA MET A 282 -15.88 -18.16 5.01
C MET A 282 -16.58 -18.99 3.93
N LYS A 283 -15.91 -20.06 3.51
CA LYS A 283 -16.46 -21.07 2.61
C LYS A 283 -16.91 -22.30 3.40
N VAL A 284 -18.15 -22.72 3.22
CA VAL A 284 -18.76 -23.81 3.97
C VAL A 284 -19.35 -24.85 3.04
N GLU A 285 -18.85 -26.08 3.10
CA GLU A 285 -19.26 -27.17 2.21
C GLU A 285 -19.78 -28.38 3.01
N THR A 286 -20.80 -29.05 2.48
CA THR A 286 -21.12 -30.42 2.88
C THR A 286 -20.87 -31.39 1.73
N GLU A 287 -19.96 -32.35 1.93
CA GLU A 287 -19.62 -33.38 0.94
C GLU A 287 -19.82 -34.80 1.51
N HIS A 288 -20.60 -35.63 0.82
CA HIS A 288 -20.66 -37.07 1.06
C HIS A 288 -19.86 -37.82 -0.03
N LYS A 289 -18.70 -38.41 0.32
CA LYS A 289 -17.89 -39.24 -0.60
C LYS A 289 -18.64 -40.54 -0.95
N ALA A 290 -18.64 -40.90 -2.24
CA ALA A 290 -19.38 -42.01 -2.84
C ALA A 290 -19.06 -43.42 -2.30
N ASP A 291 -17.97 -43.59 -1.57
CA ASP A 291 -17.44 -44.93 -1.21
C ASP A 291 -17.72 -45.36 0.24
N SER A 292 -18.50 -44.59 1.00
CA SER A 292 -18.89 -44.99 2.35
C SER A 292 -20.05 -45.97 2.27
N THR A 293 -19.82 -47.25 2.59
CA THR A 293 -20.87 -48.27 2.67
C THR A 293 -22.10 -47.74 3.41
N PRO A 294 -23.32 -47.89 2.85
CA PRO A 294 -24.55 -47.52 3.54
C PRO A 294 -24.53 -48.14 4.94
N SER A 295 -24.79 -47.35 5.98
CA SER A 295 -24.90 -47.88 7.34
C SER A 295 -25.95 -49.02 7.33
N PRO A 296 -25.58 -50.25 7.73
CA PRO A 296 -26.50 -51.36 7.69
C PRO A 296 -27.50 -51.23 8.84
N GLY A 297 -28.61 -50.56 8.56
CA GLY A 297 -29.75 -50.49 9.48
C GLY A 297 -30.51 -49.17 9.47
N GLY A 298 -31.37 -48.98 8.47
CA GLY A 298 -32.56 -48.12 8.60
C GLY A 298 -32.66 -46.98 7.60
N ALA A 299 -33.84 -46.87 6.99
CA ALA A 299 -34.31 -45.79 6.13
C ALA A 299 -34.45 -44.44 6.88
N GLY A 300 -33.36 -43.92 7.42
CA GLY A 300 -33.27 -42.59 8.04
C GLY A 300 -33.17 -41.51 6.97
N ALA A 301 -33.93 -40.43 7.11
CA ALA A 301 -33.82 -39.27 6.22
C ALA A 301 -32.41 -38.65 6.30
N GLN A 302 -31.68 -38.58 5.18
CA GLN A 302 -30.41 -37.86 5.12
C GLN A 302 -30.67 -36.35 4.91
N PHE A 303 -29.94 -35.50 5.63
CA PHE A 303 -29.99 -34.04 5.54
C PHE A 303 -28.57 -33.46 5.42
N ALA A 304 -28.45 -32.36 4.68
CA ALA A 304 -27.22 -31.59 4.53
C ALA A 304 -27.48 -30.13 4.91
N LEU A 305 -26.68 -29.57 5.81
CA LEU A 305 -26.79 -28.17 6.23
C LEU A 305 -25.43 -27.48 6.14
N SER A 306 -25.37 -26.40 5.39
CA SER A 306 -24.20 -25.52 5.30
C SER A 306 -24.58 -24.12 5.74
N LEU A 307 -23.89 -23.56 6.75
CA LEU A 307 -24.05 -22.17 7.19
C LEU A 307 -22.68 -21.49 7.22
N GLY A 308 -22.45 -20.55 6.30
CA GLY A 308 -21.29 -19.66 6.29
C GLY A 308 -21.68 -18.25 6.72
N VAL A 309 -20.91 -17.68 7.65
CA VAL A 309 -21.03 -16.29 8.07
C VAL A 309 -19.68 -15.61 7.93
N SER A 310 -19.64 -14.47 7.26
CA SER A 310 -18.49 -13.56 7.24
C SER A 310 -18.90 -12.19 7.80
N TYR A 311 -18.02 -11.60 8.61
CA TYR A 311 -18.15 -10.24 9.11
C TYR A 311 -16.81 -9.51 9.06
N ALA A 312 -16.68 -8.55 8.16
CA ALA A 312 -15.53 -7.66 8.11
C ALA A 312 -15.90 -6.29 8.70
N ASN A 313 -15.01 -5.71 9.52
CA ASN A 313 -15.21 -4.40 10.11
C ASN A 313 -13.89 -3.61 10.12
N ILE A 314 -13.89 -2.42 9.51
CA ILE A 314 -12.75 -1.50 9.56
C ILE A 314 -13.10 -0.20 10.27
N TYR A 315 -12.13 0.32 11.01
CA TYR A 315 -12.08 1.67 11.56
C TYR A 315 -10.71 2.26 11.20
N SER A 316 -10.67 3.34 10.42
CA SER A 316 -9.42 4.01 10.04
C SER A 316 -9.58 5.52 10.15
N HIS A 317 -8.94 6.12 11.15
CA HIS A 317 -9.13 7.52 11.51
C HIS A 317 -7.81 8.28 11.56
N VAL A 318 -7.81 9.49 11.01
CA VAL A 318 -6.80 10.53 11.28
C VAL A 318 -7.52 11.77 11.79
N THR A 319 -7.28 12.13 13.05
CA THR A 319 -7.97 13.26 13.70
C THR A 319 -6.97 14.31 14.16
N MET A 320 -7.09 15.53 13.61
CA MET A 320 -6.30 16.69 13.98
C MET A 320 -7.15 17.77 14.62
N ALA A 321 -6.90 18.01 15.91
CA ALA A 321 -7.65 18.97 16.71
C ALA A 321 -7.32 20.44 16.39
N GLN A 322 -8.23 21.33 16.79
CA GLN A 322 -8.01 22.77 16.76
C GLN A 322 -6.73 23.17 17.49
N GLY A 323 -5.96 24.08 16.89
CA GLY A 323 -4.72 24.61 17.46
C GLY A 323 -3.50 23.71 17.25
N ALA A 324 -3.65 22.49 16.73
CA ALA A 324 -2.54 21.72 16.20
C ALA A 324 -2.00 22.35 14.90
N THR A 325 -0.71 22.17 14.62
CA THR A 325 -0.06 22.67 13.40
C THR A 325 0.82 21.60 12.78
N VAL A 326 0.65 21.37 11.48
CA VAL A 326 1.52 20.58 10.60
C VAL A 326 2.16 21.52 9.59
N THR A 327 3.48 21.55 9.49
CA THR A 327 4.22 22.31 8.46
C THR A 327 5.27 21.42 7.82
N ALA A 328 5.20 21.30 6.50
CA ALA A 328 6.14 20.55 5.68
C ALA A 328 6.83 21.48 4.68
N GLY A 329 8.14 21.32 4.48
CA GLY A 329 8.87 22.04 3.44
C GLY A 329 8.50 21.60 2.02
N ARG A 330 8.13 20.33 1.83
CA ARG A 330 7.65 19.78 0.55
C ARG A 330 6.14 19.61 0.59
N THR A 331 5.65 18.40 0.87
CA THR A 331 4.22 18.05 0.91
C THR A 331 3.74 17.73 2.32
N ALA A 332 2.48 18.02 2.64
CA ALA A 332 1.83 17.67 3.90
C ALA A 332 0.57 16.84 3.62
N ASN A 333 0.60 15.55 3.93
CA ASN A 333 -0.49 14.61 3.67
C ASN A 333 -1.03 14.01 4.97
N LEU A 334 -2.34 14.12 5.17
CA LEU A 334 -3.10 13.48 6.24
C LEU A 334 -4.14 12.58 5.57
N THR A 335 -4.08 11.27 5.80
CA THR A 335 -4.87 10.31 5.04
C THR A 335 -5.36 9.14 5.88
N ALA A 336 -6.64 8.80 5.76
CA ALA A 336 -7.21 7.56 6.25
C ALA A 336 -7.58 6.65 5.08
N LYS A 337 -7.10 5.41 5.10
CA LYS A 337 -7.32 4.41 4.06
C LYS A 337 -8.02 3.19 4.65
N GLY A 338 -9.01 2.68 3.94
CA GLY A 338 -9.71 1.45 4.27
C GLY A 338 -9.67 0.45 3.13
N LYS A 339 -9.42 -0.82 3.44
CA LYS A 339 -9.65 -1.95 2.54
C LYS A 339 -10.51 -2.99 3.23
N ILE A 340 -11.64 -3.36 2.63
CA ILE A 340 -12.55 -4.35 3.22
C ILE A 340 -12.94 -5.42 2.21
N GLU A 341 -12.66 -6.67 2.57
CA GLU A 341 -13.00 -7.86 1.78
C GLU A 341 -13.88 -8.78 2.63
N SER A 342 -15.11 -9.03 2.21
CA SER A 342 -16.02 -9.92 2.93
C SER A 342 -16.66 -10.93 2.00
N GLU A 343 -16.42 -12.22 2.29
CA GLU A 343 -16.86 -13.34 1.47
C GLU A 343 -17.56 -14.42 2.30
N ALA A 344 -18.82 -14.74 1.96
CA ALA A 344 -19.52 -15.90 2.49
C ALA A 344 -19.99 -16.82 1.36
N GLU A 345 -19.54 -18.07 1.39
CA GLU A 345 -19.99 -19.11 0.47
C GLU A 345 -20.54 -20.32 1.23
N ALA A 346 -21.73 -20.79 0.84
CA ALA A 346 -22.31 -22.00 1.41
C ALA A 346 -22.77 -22.97 0.32
N GLU A 347 -22.27 -24.19 0.35
CA GLU A 347 -22.65 -25.26 -0.58
C GLU A 347 -23.17 -26.47 0.17
N SER A 348 -24.36 -26.96 -0.19
CA SER A 348 -24.94 -28.20 0.33
C SER A 348 -25.26 -29.20 -0.78
N GLY A 349 -24.83 -30.45 -0.59
CA GLY A 349 -25.01 -31.54 -1.55
C GLY A 349 -25.58 -32.83 -0.93
N LEU A 350 -26.56 -33.46 -1.60
CA LEU A 350 -27.20 -34.73 -1.19
C LEU A 350 -27.33 -35.75 -2.33
N PHE A 351 -27.43 -37.04 -1.97
CA PHE A 351 -27.86 -38.14 -2.85
C PHE A 351 -29.38 -38.09 -3.17
N SER A 352 -29.83 -38.91 -4.12
CA SER A 352 -31.22 -39.05 -4.57
C SER A 352 -32.20 -39.56 -3.50
N ASP A 353 -31.71 -40.07 -2.37
CA ASP A 353 -32.49 -40.50 -1.19
C ASP A 353 -32.51 -39.47 -0.04
N GLY A 354 -31.79 -38.34 -0.19
CA GLY A 354 -31.77 -37.22 0.75
C GLY A 354 -33.08 -36.42 0.75
N LYS A 355 -33.52 -35.96 1.93
CA LYS A 355 -34.81 -35.25 2.08
C LYS A 355 -34.68 -33.74 2.16
N LEU A 356 -33.54 -33.20 2.63
CA LEU A 356 -33.39 -31.77 2.90
C LEU A 356 -31.93 -31.29 2.77
N GLY A 357 -31.64 -30.45 1.76
CA GLY A 357 -30.34 -29.79 1.55
C GLY A 357 -30.44 -28.28 1.68
N LEU A 358 -29.81 -27.71 2.70
CA LEU A 358 -29.90 -26.28 2.98
C LEU A 358 -28.52 -25.63 2.98
N ALA A 359 -28.39 -24.52 2.26
CA ALA A 359 -27.19 -23.68 2.26
C ALA A 359 -27.56 -22.24 2.60
N PHE A 360 -26.87 -21.68 3.59
CA PHE A 360 -27.04 -20.31 4.05
C PHE A 360 -25.69 -19.61 4.05
N ALA A 361 -25.56 -18.53 3.28
CA ALA A 361 -24.42 -17.63 3.32
C ALA A 361 -24.89 -16.26 3.80
N LEU A 362 -24.29 -15.77 4.89
CA LEU A 362 -24.56 -14.47 5.48
C LEU A 362 -23.26 -13.66 5.47
N GLU A 363 -23.27 -12.56 4.75
CA GLU A 363 -22.12 -11.68 4.59
C GLU A 363 -22.48 -10.31 5.19
N PHE A 364 -21.56 -9.76 5.97
CA PHE A 364 -21.67 -8.43 6.55
C PHE A 364 -20.34 -7.68 6.42
N SER A 365 -20.39 -6.42 6.00
CA SER A 365 -19.22 -5.56 5.94
C SER A 365 -19.54 -4.17 6.49
N LYS A 366 -18.67 -3.67 7.36
CA LYS A 366 -18.78 -2.31 7.92
C LYS A 366 -17.46 -1.55 7.77
N ALA A 367 -17.53 -0.32 7.28
CA ALA A 367 -16.37 0.55 7.18
C ALA A 367 -16.66 1.92 7.77
N ASP A 368 -15.72 2.43 8.55
CA ASP A 368 -15.70 3.77 9.10
C ASP A 368 -14.29 4.35 8.83
N VAL A 369 -14.18 5.17 7.78
CA VAL A 369 -12.91 5.74 7.34
C VAL A 369 -13.01 7.27 7.35
N GLU A 370 -12.28 7.91 8.26
CA GLU A 370 -12.41 9.35 8.51
C GLU A 370 -11.06 10.06 8.53
N THR A 371 -10.97 11.19 7.85
CA THR A 371 -9.90 12.17 8.06
C THR A 371 -10.51 13.49 8.46
N THR A 372 -10.24 13.92 9.69
CA THR A 372 -10.77 15.16 10.27
C THR A 372 -9.65 16.12 10.60
N VAL A 373 -9.71 17.33 10.04
CA VAL A 373 -8.73 18.40 10.25
C VAL A 373 -9.44 19.67 10.70
N ASP A 374 -9.21 20.09 11.95
CA ASP A 374 -9.66 21.39 12.48
C ASP A 374 -8.46 22.31 12.86
N GLY A 375 -7.24 21.88 12.52
CA GLY A 375 -5.98 22.61 12.77
C GLY A 375 -5.38 23.27 11.52
N THR A 376 -4.10 23.65 11.60
CA THR A 376 -3.37 24.30 10.48
C THR A 376 -2.44 23.31 9.78
N VAL A 377 -2.59 23.14 8.46
CA VAL A 377 -1.71 22.31 7.61
C VAL A 377 -1.08 23.16 6.52
N ILE A 378 0.24 23.15 6.45
CA ILE A 378 1.03 23.96 5.51
C ILE A 378 1.99 23.05 4.73
N ALA A 379 1.93 23.12 3.41
CA ALA A 379 2.96 22.62 2.51
C ALA A 379 3.66 23.81 1.85
N LEU A 380 4.98 23.92 2.02
CA LEU A 380 5.76 25.04 1.47
C LEU A 380 6.15 24.83 0.00
N CYS A 381 5.99 23.60 -0.54
CA CYS A 381 6.30 23.24 -1.92
C CYS A 381 7.70 23.66 -2.37
N ASP A 382 8.74 23.30 -1.60
CA ASP A 382 10.13 23.65 -1.92
C ASP A 382 10.51 23.14 -3.34
N PRO A 383 10.76 24.05 -4.30
CA PRO A 383 11.08 23.68 -5.67
C PRO A 383 12.50 23.12 -5.83
N VAL A 384 13.39 23.31 -4.84
CA VAL A 384 14.78 22.85 -4.92
C VAL A 384 14.87 21.35 -4.65
N GLY A 385 14.29 20.89 -3.54
CA GLY A 385 14.22 19.46 -3.20
C GLY A 385 13.18 18.69 -4.02
N GLY A 386 12.30 19.39 -4.74
CA GLY A 386 11.15 18.82 -5.44
C GLY A 386 10.02 18.46 -4.46
N TYR A 387 8.78 18.51 -4.93
CA TYR A 387 7.60 18.28 -4.09
C TYR A 387 6.55 17.39 -4.77
N THR A 388 6.92 16.73 -5.88
CA THR A 388 6.07 15.77 -6.57
C THR A 388 6.08 14.43 -5.83
N VAL A 389 4.90 13.86 -5.67
CA VAL A 389 4.67 12.53 -5.06
C VAL A 389 4.04 11.53 -6.03
N LYS A 390 3.47 12.03 -7.12
CA LYS A 390 3.10 11.26 -8.30
C LYS A 390 4.15 11.53 -9.36
N ILE A 391 4.90 10.51 -9.72
CA ILE A 391 6.03 10.62 -10.65
C ILE A 391 5.58 10.17 -12.03
N GLU A 392 5.80 11.04 -13.01
CA GLU A 392 5.47 10.77 -14.41
C GLU A 392 6.76 10.70 -15.23
N ILE A 393 7.09 9.50 -15.68
CA ILE A 393 8.36 9.19 -16.33
C ILE A 393 8.19 8.76 -17.77
N ASP A 394 9.14 9.15 -18.61
CA ASP A 394 9.36 8.50 -19.90
C ASP A 394 10.52 7.50 -19.74
N PRO A 395 10.25 6.19 -19.62
CA PRO A 395 11.28 5.17 -19.41
C PRO A 395 12.12 4.85 -20.65
N THR A 396 11.90 5.55 -21.77
CA THR A 396 12.67 5.36 -23.01
C THR A 396 13.78 6.40 -23.17
N VAL A 397 13.87 7.36 -22.26
CA VAL A 397 14.92 8.38 -22.28
C VAL A 397 16.28 7.75 -22.02
N SER A 398 17.29 8.22 -22.74
CA SER A 398 18.69 7.84 -22.48
C SER A 398 19.24 8.63 -21.29
N ALA A 399 20.23 8.04 -20.60
CA ALA A 399 20.94 8.69 -19.50
C ALA A 399 21.55 10.04 -19.90
N ALA A 400 22.06 10.11 -21.14
CA ALA A 400 22.82 11.22 -21.68
C ALA A 400 22.66 11.31 -23.21
N ASP A 401 23.11 12.42 -23.80
CA ASP A 401 23.13 12.60 -25.26
C ASP A 401 24.05 11.59 -25.95
N PHE A 402 25.17 11.25 -25.30
CA PHE A 402 26.22 10.39 -25.85
C PHE A 402 26.76 9.39 -24.82
N LYS A 403 27.52 8.41 -25.31
CA LYS A 403 28.32 7.48 -24.50
C LYS A 403 29.80 7.75 -24.70
N SER A 404 30.58 7.61 -23.63
CA SER A 404 32.03 7.88 -23.60
C SER A 404 32.86 7.03 -24.57
N ASN A 405 32.33 5.95 -25.14
CA ASN A 405 33.00 5.16 -26.17
C ASN A 405 32.72 5.62 -27.62
N GLN A 406 31.99 6.71 -27.82
CA GLN A 406 31.65 7.21 -29.15
C GLN A 406 32.71 8.14 -29.72
N THR A 407 32.81 8.19 -31.05
CA THR A 407 33.74 9.06 -31.79
C THR A 407 33.00 9.80 -32.90
N GLY A 408 33.58 10.90 -33.39
CA GLY A 408 32.96 11.71 -34.44
C GLY A 408 31.77 12.54 -33.96
N VAL A 409 31.69 12.81 -32.66
CA VAL A 409 30.57 13.53 -32.03
C VAL A 409 30.77 15.03 -32.17
N ASN A 410 29.72 15.75 -32.58
CA ASN A 410 29.70 17.21 -32.48
C ASN A 410 29.33 17.58 -31.06
N LEU A 411 30.34 17.95 -30.26
CA LEU A 411 30.18 18.20 -28.83
C LEU A 411 30.05 19.70 -28.56
N PHE A 412 28.90 20.09 -28.04
CA PHE A 412 28.56 21.46 -27.66
C PHE A 412 28.51 21.60 -26.14
N ARG A 413 28.75 22.82 -25.67
CA ARG A 413 28.55 23.15 -24.26
C ARG A 413 27.13 22.77 -23.82
N GLY A 414 27.02 22.00 -22.75
CA GLY A 414 25.77 21.50 -22.21
C GLY A 414 25.44 20.07 -22.62
N ASN A 415 26.10 19.50 -23.64
CA ASN A 415 25.91 18.09 -23.97
C ASN A 415 26.32 17.19 -22.81
N THR A 416 25.61 16.08 -22.67
CA THR A 416 25.86 15.08 -21.63
C THR A 416 26.48 13.82 -22.21
N VAL A 417 27.37 13.19 -21.45
CA VAL A 417 28.02 11.94 -21.81
C VAL A 417 27.96 10.96 -20.65
N GLN A 418 27.45 9.75 -20.90
CA GLN A 418 27.46 8.66 -19.93
C GLN A 418 28.79 7.90 -20.00
N LEU A 419 29.42 7.70 -18.85
CA LEU A 419 30.61 6.86 -18.71
C LEU A 419 30.22 5.38 -18.90
N VAL A 420 30.91 4.66 -19.78
CA VAL A 420 30.64 3.21 -20.04
C VAL A 420 31.56 2.29 -19.26
N ALA A 421 32.58 2.86 -18.61
CA ALA A 421 33.55 2.20 -17.76
C ALA A 421 33.97 3.16 -16.64
N ASP A 422 34.61 2.65 -15.62
CA ASP A 422 35.19 3.47 -14.55
C ASP A 422 36.27 4.38 -15.13
N GLU A 423 36.19 5.67 -14.79
CA GLU A 423 37.19 6.69 -15.10
C GLU A 423 37.79 7.22 -13.80
N ASP A 424 38.93 7.92 -13.87
CA ASP A 424 39.65 8.37 -12.67
C ASP A 424 38.79 9.29 -11.77
N GLY A 425 38.21 8.71 -10.72
CA GLY A 425 37.31 9.37 -9.76
C GLY A 425 35.81 9.19 -10.01
N PHE A 426 35.39 8.47 -11.07
CA PHE A 426 33.97 8.29 -11.42
C PHE A 426 33.67 6.85 -11.84
N ALA A 427 32.55 6.30 -11.36
CA ALA A 427 32.13 4.95 -11.72
C ALA A 427 31.50 4.90 -13.12
N ALA A 428 31.46 3.71 -13.71
CA ALA A 428 30.64 3.45 -14.88
C ALA A 428 29.16 3.85 -14.62
N GLY A 429 28.52 4.48 -15.60
CA GLY A 429 27.15 4.98 -15.51
C GLY A 429 27.04 6.45 -15.11
N THR A 430 28.08 7.07 -14.54
CA THR A 430 28.09 8.51 -14.21
C THR A 430 27.84 9.36 -15.46
N VAL A 431 27.04 10.41 -15.33
CA VAL A 431 26.74 11.34 -16.43
C VAL A 431 27.55 12.62 -16.26
N MET A 432 28.28 12.98 -17.31
CA MET A 432 29.17 14.14 -17.34
C MET A 432 28.63 15.19 -18.30
N LYS A 433 28.51 16.43 -17.85
CA LYS A 433 28.09 17.60 -18.64
C LYS A 433 29.31 18.34 -19.17
N TYR A 434 29.35 18.55 -20.48
CA TYR A 434 30.44 19.26 -21.13
C TYR A 434 30.32 20.79 -20.92
N ARG A 435 31.39 21.41 -20.42
CA ARG A 435 31.49 22.85 -20.12
C ARG A 435 32.40 23.62 -21.08
N GLY A 436 33.12 22.92 -21.95
CA GLY A 436 34.09 23.51 -22.88
C GLY A 436 33.50 24.20 -24.12
N GLU A 437 34.39 24.65 -25.00
CA GLU A 437 34.04 25.22 -26.31
C GLU A 437 33.65 24.12 -27.31
N TYR A 438 32.93 24.48 -28.38
CA TYR A 438 32.50 23.51 -29.40
C TYR A 438 33.66 22.68 -29.96
N LEU A 439 33.48 21.35 -29.99
CA LEU A 439 34.38 20.41 -30.65
C LEU A 439 33.67 19.73 -31.81
N GLU A 440 34.19 19.92 -33.02
CA GLU A 440 33.76 19.18 -34.20
C GLU A 440 34.40 17.78 -34.21
N SER A 441 33.58 16.75 -34.45
CA SER A 441 34.05 15.36 -34.59
C SER A 441 34.92 14.85 -33.41
N ALA A 442 34.52 15.15 -32.18
CA ALA A 442 35.21 14.72 -30.96
C ALA A 442 35.27 13.20 -30.80
N ASP A 443 36.40 12.71 -30.27
CA ASP A 443 36.56 11.36 -29.74
C ASP A 443 36.29 11.42 -28.22
N LEU A 444 35.18 10.85 -27.78
CA LEU A 444 34.78 10.85 -26.38
C LEU A 444 35.64 9.89 -25.55
N SER A 445 36.18 8.84 -26.16
CA SER A 445 37.03 7.85 -25.47
C SER A 445 38.41 8.38 -25.12
N ALA A 446 38.80 9.51 -25.72
CA ALA A 446 40.05 10.21 -25.44
C ALA A 446 39.87 11.43 -24.50
N GLN A 447 38.65 11.68 -24.01
CA GLN A 447 38.39 12.79 -23.08
C GLN A 447 38.92 12.47 -21.68
N VAL A 448 39.23 13.52 -20.92
CA VAL A 448 39.64 13.43 -19.51
C VAL A 448 38.51 13.98 -18.66
N TYR A 449 37.70 13.08 -18.10
CA TYR A 449 36.44 13.43 -17.42
C TYR A 449 36.62 14.08 -16.04
N ASN A 450 37.78 13.93 -15.40
CA ASN A 450 38.11 14.61 -14.14
C ASN A 450 38.74 16.00 -14.33
N SER A 451 38.54 16.62 -15.49
CA SER A 451 39.02 17.97 -15.78
C SER A 451 37.92 19.03 -15.61
N ASP A 452 38.31 20.30 -15.55
CA ASP A 452 37.39 21.45 -15.45
C ASP A 452 36.43 21.61 -16.67
N LEU A 453 36.65 20.83 -17.73
CA LEU A 453 35.78 20.78 -18.91
C LEU A 453 34.52 19.96 -18.68
N TRP A 454 34.46 19.18 -17.60
CA TRP A 454 33.36 18.29 -17.29
C TRP A 454 32.84 18.55 -15.88
N GLU A 455 31.55 18.33 -15.71
CA GLU A 455 30.87 18.40 -14.43
C GLU A 455 29.97 17.18 -14.31
N GLU A 456 30.04 16.49 -13.18
CA GLU A 456 29.07 15.44 -12.86
C GLU A 456 27.66 16.02 -12.80
N THR A 457 26.71 15.34 -13.43
CA THR A 457 25.31 15.75 -13.48
C THR A 457 24.41 14.52 -13.38
N THR A 458 23.11 14.75 -13.19
CA THR A 458 22.13 13.68 -13.12
C THR A 458 21.59 13.33 -14.52
N PRO A 459 21.10 12.09 -14.71
CA PRO A 459 20.44 11.72 -15.96
C PRO A 459 19.08 12.42 -16.10
N ASN A 460 18.44 12.24 -17.26
CA ASN A 460 17.09 12.73 -17.48
C ASN A 460 16.06 11.96 -16.63
N ILE A 461 15.04 12.67 -16.14
CA ILE A 461 13.91 12.05 -15.42
C ILE A 461 13.29 10.95 -16.27
N GLY A 462 13.12 9.77 -15.67
CA GLY A 462 12.63 8.56 -16.30
C GLY A 462 13.72 7.63 -16.80
N TYR A 463 15.00 7.99 -16.74
CA TYR A 463 16.08 7.07 -17.09
C TYR A 463 16.04 5.83 -16.18
N VAL A 464 16.03 4.65 -16.82
CA VAL A 464 16.05 3.34 -16.14
C VAL A 464 17.48 2.80 -16.19
N ASP A 465 18.07 2.59 -15.02
CA ASP A 465 19.41 2.01 -14.87
C ASP A 465 19.29 0.51 -14.60
N TYR A 466 19.15 -0.26 -15.69
CA TYR A 466 19.02 -1.72 -15.67
C TYR A 466 20.23 -2.44 -15.06
N ALA A 467 21.37 -1.79 -14.92
CA ALA A 467 22.55 -2.39 -14.32
C ALA A 467 22.50 -2.39 -12.77
N ASN A 468 21.74 -1.45 -12.20
CA ASN A 468 21.63 -1.22 -10.76
C ASN A 468 20.17 -1.26 -10.26
N ASP A 469 19.24 -1.76 -11.07
CA ASP A 469 17.81 -1.94 -10.73
C ASP A 469 17.12 -0.71 -10.13
N ARG A 470 17.44 0.48 -10.67
CA ARG A 470 16.94 1.76 -10.17
C ARG A 470 16.43 2.68 -11.28
N ILE A 471 15.59 3.62 -10.91
CA ILE A 471 14.96 4.60 -11.81
C ILE A 471 15.30 6.00 -11.32
N TYR A 472 15.76 6.87 -12.20
CA TYR A 472 15.94 8.27 -11.86
C TYR A 472 14.62 9.01 -12.03
N VAL A 473 14.05 9.48 -10.93
CA VAL A 473 12.76 10.18 -10.88
C VAL A 473 12.91 11.69 -10.64
N GLY A 474 14.15 12.15 -10.42
CA GLY A 474 14.46 13.55 -10.12
C GLY A 474 14.09 13.95 -8.70
N PRO A 475 14.28 15.23 -8.34
CA PRO A 475 13.90 15.77 -7.03
C PRO A 475 12.41 15.53 -6.75
N ASN A 476 12.09 14.90 -5.63
CA ASN A 476 10.74 14.45 -5.29
C ASN A 476 10.55 14.39 -3.77
N ALA A 477 9.32 14.10 -3.34
CA ALA A 477 8.96 14.02 -1.92
C ALA A 477 8.74 12.58 -1.40
N LEU A 478 9.03 11.56 -2.22
CA LEU A 478 8.96 10.16 -1.80
C LEU A 478 10.11 9.83 -0.85
N VAL A 479 9.81 8.96 0.09
CA VAL A 479 10.73 8.48 1.11
C VAL A 479 10.77 6.96 1.14
N THR A 480 11.80 6.39 1.76
CA THR A 480 11.91 4.93 1.90
C THR A 480 10.68 4.37 2.64
N GLU A 481 10.18 3.22 2.17
CA GLU A 481 8.94 2.55 2.58
C GLU A 481 7.62 3.19 2.14
N ASP A 482 7.62 4.34 1.45
CA ASP A 482 6.42 4.81 0.76
C ASP A 482 5.97 3.77 -0.27
N THR A 483 4.66 3.59 -0.40
CA THR A 483 4.12 2.74 -1.47
C THR A 483 3.86 3.56 -2.73
N VAL A 484 4.05 2.94 -3.89
CA VAL A 484 3.70 3.50 -5.21
C VAL A 484 3.03 2.45 -6.08
N THR A 485 1.94 2.83 -6.74
CA THR A 485 1.31 2.00 -7.78
C THR A 485 1.94 2.32 -9.12
N TYR A 486 2.51 1.31 -9.77
CA TYR A 486 3.08 1.45 -11.11
C TYR A 486 2.00 1.28 -12.18
N THR A 487 1.93 2.20 -13.14
CA THR A 487 1.05 2.09 -14.31
C THR A 487 1.80 2.44 -15.59
N ARG A 488 1.81 1.52 -16.56
CA ARG A 488 2.48 1.70 -17.87
C ARG A 488 1.65 2.49 -18.88
N ARG A 489 0.40 2.82 -18.53
CA ARG A 489 -0.55 3.62 -19.34
C ARG A 489 -0.68 3.09 -20.79
N ARG A 490 -0.85 1.77 -20.92
CA ARG A 490 -0.91 1.01 -22.20
C ARG A 490 0.42 0.89 -22.98
N GLY A 491 1.55 1.28 -22.39
CA GLY A 491 2.90 0.96 -22.87
C GLY A 491 3.34 -0.48 -22.57
N VAL A 492 4.65 -0.74 -22.68
CA VAL A 492 5.30 -1.99 -22.28
C VAL A 492 5.91 -1.81 -20.89
N ASN A 493 5.86 -2.83 -20.03
CA ASN A 493 6.40 -2.74 -18.68
C ASN A 493 7.90 -2.38 -18.65
N ILE A 494 8.32 -1.61 -17.64
CA ILE A 494 9.73 -1.46 -17.27
C ILE A 494 10.15 -2.75 -16.58
N GLY A 495 10.98 -3.56 -17.22
CA GLY A 495 11.50 -4.78 -16.61
C GLY A 495 10.42 -5.73 -16.11
N ASN A 496 10.61 -6.22 -14.88
CA ASN A 496 9.63 -7.06 -14.18
C ASN A 496 8.54 -6.26 -13.44
N LEU A 497 8.43 -4.94 -13.63
CA LEU A 497 7.30 -4.20 -13.08
C LEU A 497 5.98 -4.67 -13.71
N VAL A 498 4.91 -4.69 -12.91
CA VAL A 498 3.59 -5.15 -13.33
C VAL A 498 2.59 -4.00 -13.26
N ASP A 499 1.92 -3.74 -14.37
CA ASP A 499 0.89 -2.70 -14.49
C ASP A 499 -0.20 -2.85 -13.42
N GLY A 500 -0.48 -1.77 -12.69
CA GLY A 500 -1.43 -1.73 -11.59
C GLY A 500 -0.94 -2.34 -10.28
N ARG A 501 0.33 -2.80 -10.20
CA ARG A 501 0.89 -3.37 -8.96
C ARG A 501 1.47 -2.27 -8.07
N GLU A 502 1.26 -2.43 -6.77
CA GLU A 502 1.91 -1.63 -5.73
C GLU A 502 3.31 -2.18 -5.38
N TYR A 503 4.25 -1.25 -5.18
CA TYR A 503 5.64 -1.47 -4.80
C TYR A 503 6.03 -0.55 -3.66
N TYR A 504 7.09 -0.88 -2.92
CA TYR A 504 7.68 -0.04 -1.88
C TYR A 504 8.92 0.67 -2.42
N VAL A 505 9.06 1.96 -2.09
CA VAL A 505 10.17 2.81 -2.50
C VAL A 505 11.36 2.63 -1.55
N VAL A 506 12.56 2.63 -2.10
CA VAL A 506 13.81 2.89 -1.37
C VAL A 506 14.51 4.03 -2.09
N THR A 507 14.89 5.09 -1.36
CA THR A 507 15.51 6.29 -1.93
C THR A 507 16.83 6.62 -1.24
N ASP A 508 17.78 7.08 -2.03
CA ASP A 508 19.08 7.61 -1.55
C ASP A 508 19.04 9.14 -1.33
N GLY A 509 17.90 9.78 -1.62
CA GLY A 509 17.70 11.24 -1.45
C GLY A 509 18.26 12.11 -2.59
N ASP A 510 18.81 11.52 -3.63
CA ASP A 510 19.40 12.20 -4.80
C ASP A 510 18.51 12.14 -6.07
N GLY A 511 17.30 11.60 -5.93
CA GLY A 511 16.32 11.43 -6.99
C GLY A 511 16.37 10.06 -7.67
N TRP A 512 17.25 9.15 -7.24
CA TRP A 512 17.15 7.73 -7.56
C TRP A 512 16.19 7.02 -6.64
N ILE A 513 15.43 6.08 -7.20
CA ILE A 513 14.62 5.14 -6.43
C ILE A 513 14.87 3.72 -6.89
N THR A 514 14.79 2.82 -5.93
CA THR A 514 14.68 1.38 -6.11
C THR A 514 13.29 0.93 -5.66
N LEU A 515 12.74 -0.09 -6.31
CA LEU A 515 11.42 -0.62 -5.98
C LEU A 515 11.54 -2.04 -5.43
N THR A 516 10.75 -2.36 -4.42
CA THR A 516 10.65 -3.71 -3.85
C THR A 516 9.19 -4.18 -3.79
N GLU A 517 8.97 -5.51 -3.76
CA GLU A 517 7.62 -6.08 -3.77
C GLU A 517 6.95 -6.17 -2.39
N SER A 518 7.72 -5.93 -1.32
CA SER A 518 7.25 -6.00 0.07
C SER A 518 8.03 -5.05 0.97
N GLU A 519 7.39 -4.62 2.06
CA GLU A 519 7.99 -3.76 3.08
C GLU A 519 9.28 -4.36 3.65
N ILE A 520 9.29 -5.67 3.98
CA ILE A 520 10.49 -6.32 4.53
C ILE A 520 11.65 -6.30 3.53
N ASN A 521 11.36 -6.34 2.22
CA ASN A 521 12.38 -6.21 1.19
C ASN A 521 12.89 -4.77 1.09
N ALA A 522 12.03 -3.75 1.24
CA ALA A 522 12.47 -2.36 1.31
C ALA A 522 13.44 -2.15 2.50
N LEU A 523 13.12 -2.70 3.67
CA LEU A 523 14.01 -2.66 4.85
C LEU A 523 15.35 -3.38 4.61
N ARG A 524 15.33 -4.51 3.90
CA ARG A 524 16.55 -5.26 3.54
C ARG A 524 17.44 -4.46 2.59
N VAL A 525 16.85 -3.89 1.54
CA VAL A 525 17.57 -3.06 0.55
C VAL A 525 18.11 -1.80 1.22
N ALA A 526 17.31 -1.13 2.06
CA ALA A 526 17.79 0.02 2.85
C ALA A 526 18.93 -0.33 3.82
N ALA A 527 19.03 -1.59 4.25
CA ALA A 527 20.15 -2.12 5.04
C ALA A 527 21.35 -2.59 4.18
N GLY A 528 21.32 -2.39 2.86
CA GLY A 528 22.39 -2.71 1.91
C GLY A 528 22.30 -4.07 1.22
N GLU A 529 21.15 -4.74 1.26
CA GLU A 529 20.93 -6.05 0.63
C GLU A 529 20.14 -5.92 -0.68
N ASP A 530 20.78 -5.40 -1.74
CA ASP A 530 20.16 -5.06 -3.03
C ASP A 530 19.47 -6.23 -3.76
N TRP A 531 19.79 -7.48 -3.40
CA TRP A 531 19.21 -8.69 -4.01
C TRP A 531 17.69 -8.81 -3.84
N TRP A 532 17.10 -8.03 -2.93
CA TRP A 532 15.66 -8.01 -2.67
C TRP A 532 14.91 -6.90 -3.44
N ALA A 533 15.63 -6.12 -4.25
CA ALA A 533 15.05 -5.19 -5.21
C ALA A 533 14.35 -5.93 -6.36
N VAL A 534 13.41 -5.24 -7.02
CA VAL A 534 12.84 -5.73 -8.26
C VAL A 534 13.88 -5.64 -9.37
N ASP A 535 14.23 -6.79 -9.96
CA ASP A 535 15.07 -6.86 -11.16
C ASP A 535 14.36 -6.16 -12.34
N LEU A 536 14.91 -5.03 -12.80
CA LEU A 536 14.36 -4.25 -13.89
C LEU A 536 14.77 -4.79 -15.27
N PHE A 537 15.55 -5.87 -15.37
CA PHE A 537 16.10 -6.51 -16.58
C PHE A 537 15.62 -5.96 -17.93
N GLU A 538 16.56 -5.53 -18.77
CA GLU A 538 16.32 -5.01 -20.13
C GLU A 538 15.94 -6.14 -21.12
N GLY A 539 14.72 -6.67 -21.00
CA GLY A 539 14.20 -7.75 -21.83
C GLY A 539 13.66 -7.30 -23.21
N MET A 540 12.34 -7.22 -23.36
CA MET A 540 11.68 -6.90 -24.64
C MET A 540 11.75 -5.43 -25.07
N GLY A 541 12.47 -4.58 -24.31
CA GLY A 541 12.53 -3.13 -24.49
C GLY A 541 11.26 -2.45 -23.97
N THR A 542 11.43 -1.53 -23.02
CA THR A 542 10.33 -0.68 -22.54
C THR A 542 9.86 0.24 -23.65
N ALA A 543 8.55 0.51 -23.70
CA ALA A 543 7.97 1.43 -24.69
C ALA A 543 6.79 2.20 -24.11
N ASN A 544 6.58 3.41 -24.62
CA ASN A 544 5.45 4.25 -24.28
C ASN A 544 4.27 4.03 -25.22
N ASN A 545 3.07 4.30 -24.70
CA ASN A 545 1.91 4.47 -25.54
C ASN A 545 2.04 5.82 -26.28
N GLN A 546 2.00 5.81 -27.61
CA GLN A 546 2.12 7.02 -28.41
C GLN A 546 1.06 7.11 -29.51
N LYS A 547 0.77 8.35 -29.91
CA LYS A 547 -0.09 8.68 -31.05
C LYS A 547 0.51 9.76 -31.92
N SER A 548 0.54 9.50 -33.22
CA SER A 548 0.96 10.46 -34.23
C SER A 548 -0.23 11.22 -34.78
N PHE A 549 0.01 12.46 -35.18
CA PHE A 549 -0.96 13.33 -35.83
C PHE A 549 -0.25 14.41 -36.65
N THR A 550 -1.02 15.23 -37.35
CA THR A 550 -0.60 16.23 -38.32
C THR A 550 -1.26 17.57 -38.04
N ALA A 551 -0.81 18.63 -38.69
CA ALA A 551 -1.45 19.95 -38.55
C ALA A 551 -2.93 19.96 -38.98
N ALA A 552 -3.37 19.02 -39.82
CA ALA A 552 -4.76 18.93 -40.25
C ALA A 552 -5.72 18.45 -39.14
N GLU A 553 -5.18 17.82 -38.09
CA GLU A 553 -5.94 17.33 -36.94
C GLU A 553 -6.00 18.33 -35.78
N VAL A 554 -5.32 19.48 -35.90
CA VAL A 554 -5.36 20.58 -34.95
C VAL A 554 -6.43 21.56 -35.38
N ASN A 555 -7.34 21.91 -34.47
CA ASN A 555 -8.35 22.94 -34.66
C ASN A 555 -8.10 24.12 -33.71
N PRO A 556 -7.46 25.19 -34.20
CA PRO A 556 -7.13 26.39 -33.41
C PRO A 556 -8.34 27.21 -32.96
N ALA A 557 -9.54 26.98 -33.52
CA ALA A 557 -10.74 27.72 -33.12
C ALA A 557 -11.42 27.13 -31.88
N ASP A 558 -11.19 25.84 -31.63
CA ASP A 558 -11.79 25.09 -30.51
C ASP A 558 -10.74 24.56 -29.51
N ASP A 559 -9.47 24.86 -29.76
CA ASP A 559 -8.29 24.41 -29.01
C ASP A 559 -8.22 22.88 -28.87
N THR A 560 -8.53 22.18 -29.97
CA THR A 560 -8.63 20.71 -29.97
C THR A 560 -7.63 20.04 -30.90
N ILE A 561 -7.25 18.82 -30.51
CA ILE A 561 -6.50 17.87 -31.33
C ILE A 561 -7.36 16.62 -31.53
N THR A 562 -7.53 16.21 -32.78
CA THR A 562 -8.23 14.97 -33.13
C THR A 562 -7.23 13.83 -33.28
N LEU A 563 -7.33 12.81 -32.43
CA LEU A 563 -6.51 11.60 -32.52
C LEU A 563 -7.30 10.51 -33.24
N ASN A 564 -6.86 10.13 -34.43
CA ASN A 564 -7.52 9.10 -35.22
C ASN A 564 -7.18 7.69 -34.73
N ARG A 565 -8.09 6.75 -34.98
CA ARG A 565 -7.85 5.33 -34.71
C ARG A 565 -7.00 4.73 -35.82
N ASP A 566 -5.73 4.49 -35.49
CA ASP A 566 -4.75 3.96 -36.44
C ASP A 566 -4.34 2.50 -36.17
N ASP A 567 -4.85 1.87 -35.10
CA ASP A 567 -4.48 0.53 -34.63
C ASP A 567 -5.73 -0.32 -34.26
N PRO A 568 -5.72 -1.67 -34.44
CA PRO A 568 -6.74 -2.57 -33.92
C PRO A 568 -7.02 -2.36 -32.42
N VAL A 569 -6.00 -2.04 -31.62
CA VAL A 569 -6.14 -1.59 -30.22
C VAL A 569 -6.16 -0.06 -30.20
N PHE A 570 -7.32 0.53 -29.92
CA PHE A 570 -7.42 1.98 -29.86
C PHE A 570 -6.73 2.49 -28.59
N ASN A 571 -5.49 2.97 -28.72
CA ASN A 571 -4.79 3.57 -27.58
C ASN A 571 -5.32 4.98 -27.34
N THR A 572 -6.16 5.13 -26.32
CA THR A 572 -6.69 6.41 -25.84
C THR A 572 -5.85 6.97 -24.71
N PHE A 573 -5.84 8.30 -24.60
CA PHE A 573 -5.35 8.99 -23.42
C PHE A 573 -6.49 9.31 -22.46
N GLU A 574 -6.24 9.26 -21.16
CA GLU A 574 -7.22 9.55 -20.11
C GLU A 574 -7.21 11.02 -19.71
N LEU A 575 -8.29 11.50 -19.08
CA LEU A 575 -8.32 12.82 -18.47
C LEU A 575 -7.23 12.93 -17.39
N GLY A 576 -6.43 14.00 -17.45
CA GLY A 576 -5.32 14.25 -16.53
C GLY A 576 -4.07 13.43 -16.81
N GLN A 577 -4.01 12.68 -17.91
CA GLN A 577 -2.82 11.91 -18.27
C GLN A 577 -1.72 12.83 -18.81
N ALA A 578 -0.50 12.69 -18.30
CA ALA A 578 0.67 13.36 -18.85
C ALA A 578 1.14 12.74 -20.17
N VAL A 579 1.41 13.62 -21.13
CA VAL A 579 1.96 13.30 -22.44
C VAL A 579 3.10 14.26 -22.78
N VAL A 580 4.15 13.75 -23.40
CA VAL A 580 5.19 14.57 -24.01
C VAL A 580 4.73 14.93 -25.43
N PHE A 581 4.71 16.22 -25.76
CA PHE A 581 4.50 16.67 -27.13
C PHE A 581 5.84 16.66 -27.87
N GLN A 582 5.91 15.98 -29.01
CA GLN A 582 7.08 15.99 -29.88
C GLN A 582 6.69 16.47 -31.28
N ALA A 583 7.47 17.40 -31.81
CA ALA A 583 7.36 17.88 -33.19
C ALA A 583 8.63 17.51 -33.96
N GLY A 584 8.46 16.97 -35.17
CA GLY A 584 9.54 16.72 -36.10
C GLY A 584 10.14 18.01 -36.67
N ASP A 585 11.24 17.88 -37.42
CA ASP A 585 11.95 19.03 -37.99
C ASP A 585 11.02 19.91 -38.85
N GLY A 586 11.03 21.22 -38.56
CA GLY A 586 10.19 22.19 -39.26
C GLY A 586 8.70 22.12 -38.92
N CYS A 587 8.28 21.26 -37.98
CA CYS A 587 6.92 21.18 -37.48
C CYS A 587 6.73 22.03 -36.22
N SER A 588 5.57 22.66 -36.04
CA SER A 588 5.26 23.47 -34.85
C SER A 588 3.76 23.64 -34.64
N ILE A 589 3.33 23.75 -33.38
CA ILE A 589 1.98 24.19 -32.99
C ILE A 589 2.16 25.36 -32.03
N GLN A 590 1.64 26.54 -32.37
CA GLN A 590 1.68 27.67 -31.45
C GLN A 590 0.92 27.33 -30.16
N GLY A 591 1.54 27.61 -29.01
CA GLY A 591 1.03 27.22 -27.68
C GLY A 591 1.73 25.95 -27.13
N LEU A 592 2.37 25.15 -27.99
CA LEU A 592 3.09 23.95 -27.57
C LEU A 592 4.58 24.04 -27.91
N THR A 593 5.42 23.48 -27.04
CA THR A 593 6.88 23.37 -27.21
C THR A 593 7.26 21.90 -27.28
N SER A 594 7.99 21.50 -28.32
CA SER A 594 8.47 20.12 -28.48
C SER A 594 9.37 19.72 -27.31
N GLY A 595 9.16 18.53 -26.77
CA GLY A 595 9.84 18.00 -25.58
C GLY A 595 9.13 18.32 -24.26
N ASN A 596 8.17 19.26 -24.23
CA ASN A 596 7.46 19.58 -22.99
C ASN A 596 6.38 18.54 -22.66
N THR A 597 6.15 18.38 -21.35
CA THR A 597 5.03 17.60 -20.82
C THR A 597 3.77 18.47 -20.76
N TYR A 598 2.64 17.88 -21.15
CA TYR A 598 1.30 18.48 -21.12
C TYR A 598 0.30 17.46 -20.57
N TYR A 599 -0.85 17.95 -20.08
CA TYR A 599 -1.88 17.10 -19.48
C TYR A 599 -3.13 17.04 -20.35
N VAL A 600 -3.63 15.82 -20.57
CA VAL A 600 -4.76 15.59 -21.48
C VAL A 600 -6.07 16.04 -20.83
N VAL A 601 -6.79 16.90 -21.55
CA VAL A 601 -8.18 17.26 -21.25
C VAL A 601 -9.08 16.49 -22.20
N ALA A 602 -9.77 15.47 -21.69
CA ALA A 602 -10.68 14.64 -22.46
C ALA A 602 -12.10 14.70 -21.88
N SER A 603 -13.10 14.59 -22.76
CA SER A 603 -14.51 14.54 -22.34
C SER A 603 -14.82 13.23 -21.61
N THR A 604 -15.36 13.32 -20.38
CA THR A 604 -15.83 12.16 -19.61
C THR A 604 -17.03 11.45 -20.23
N THR A 605 -17.66 12.05 -21.24
CA THR A 605 -18.81 11.47 -21.97
C THR A 605 -18.40 10.67 -23.20
N GLU A 606 -17.15 10.77 -23.65
CA GLU A 606 -16.60 10.02 -24.79
C GLU A 606 -16.08 8.62 -24.38
N GLN A 607 -15.92 8.39 -23.07
CA GLN A 607 -15.45 7.14 -22.47
C GLN A 607 -16.56 6.50 -21.61
N ASN A 608 -16.56 5.18 -21.42
CA ASN A 608 -17.32 4.54 -20.33
C ASN A 608 -16.55 4.70 -19.01
N ILE A 609 -17.16 4.28 -17.89
CA ILE A 609 -16.55 4.29 -16.55
C ILE A 609 -15.30 3.38 -16.47
N GLN A 610 -15.09 2.50 -17.46
CA GLN A 610 -13.92 1.60 -17.57
C GLN A 610 -12.84 2.17 -18.51
N GLY A 611 -12.97 3.42 -18.98
CA GLY A 611 -11.99 4.04 -19.89
C GLY A 611 -12.01 3.53 -21.33
N ASP A 612 -13.04 2.77 -21.72
CA ASP A 612 -13.25 2.36 -23.11
C ASP A 612 -14.02 3.44 -23.89
N SER A 613 -13.54 3.76 -25.08
CA SER A 613 -14.22 4.68 -25.99
C SER A 613 -15.57 4.08 -26.36
N ARG A 614 -16.66 4.72 -25.93
CA ARG A 614 -18.00 4.15 -26.11
C ARG A 614 -18.39 4.03 -27.58
N PHE A 615 -17.97 4.94 -28.47
CA PHE A 615 -18.48 4.97 -29.87
C PHE A 615 -17.62 5.72 -30.92
N ALA A 616 -16.29 5.90 -30.79
CA ALA A 616 -15.58 6.79 -31.71
C ALA A 616 -14.39 6.15 -32.47
N SER A 617 -14.34 6.40 -33.77
CA SER A 617 -13.15 6.18 -34.61
C SER A 617 -12.04 7.21 -34.37
N LYS A 618 -12.24 8.12 -33.41
CA LYS A 618 -11.37 9.25 -33.08
C LYS A 618 -11.56 9.67 -31.62
N GLN A 619 -10.54 10.23 -31.00
CA GLN A 619 -10.62 10.90 -29.71
C GLN A 619 -10.37 12.39 -29.92
N ILE A 620 -11.16 13.27 -29.29
CA ILE A 620 -10.92 14.72 -29.35
C ILE A 620 -10.41 15.14 -27.98
N ILE A 621 -9.23 15.75 -27.94
CA ILE A 621 -8.59 16.19 -26.70
C ILE A 621 -8.23 17.67 -26.76
N ARG A 622 -8.01 18.26 -25.59
CA ARG A 622 -7.22 19.49 -25.40
C ARG A 622 -6.03 19.18 -24.50
N LEU A 623 -5.15 20.17 -24.30
CA LEU A 623 -3.96 20.04 -23.46
C LEU A 623 -3.92 21.17 -22.42
N ALA A 624 -3.42 20.87 -21.23
CA ALA A 624 -3.18 21.82 -20.14
C ALA A 624 -1.70 21.78 -19.69
N GLU A 625 -1.26 22.81 -18.96
CA GLU A 625 0.11 22.87 -18.43
C GLU A 625 0.25 22.04 -17.16
N LEU A 626 -0.83 21.91 -16.37
CA LEU A 626 -0.87 21.15 -15.12
C LEU A 626 -2.00 20.11 -15.10
N GLU A 627 -1.82 19.01 -14.36
CA GLU A 627 -2.87 18.00 -14.17
C GLU A 627 -4.14 18.61 -13.55
N ASN A 628 -3.97 19.48 -12.54
CA ASN A 628 -5.08 20.14 -11.86
C ASN A 628 -5.86 21.07 -12.80
N GLU A 629 -5.18 21.73 -13.75
CA GLU A 629 -5.83 22.52 -14.79
C GLU A 629 -6.63 21.63 -15.73
N ALA A 630 -6.04 20.53 -16.19
CA ALA A 630 -6.74 19.58 -17.05
C ALA A 630 -8.02 19.05 -16.39
N ARG A 631 -7.96 18.72 -15.10
CA ARG A 631 -9.11 18.26 -14.31
C ARG A 631 -10.14 19.36 -14.04
N ALA A 632 -9.70 20.61 -13.90
CA ALA A 632 -10.56 21.78 -13.80
C ALA A 632 -11.16 22.22 -15.14
N GLY A 633 -10.72 21.63 -16.26
CA GLY A 633 -11.13 22.01 -17.61
C GLY A 633 -10.49 23.31 -18.11
N VAL A 634 -9.36 23.71 -17.53
CA VAL A 634 -8.49 24.79 -18.02
C VAL A 634 -7.49 24.18 -19.01
N PHE A 635 -7.34 24.80 -20.18
CA PHE A 635 -6.51 24.29 -21.27
C PHE A 635 -5.80 25.42 -22.01
N ILE A 636 -4.76 25.05 -22.76
CA ILE A 636 -3.91 25.93 -23.55
C ILE A 636 -4.65 26.34 -24.83
N ASP A 637 -4.56 27.63 -25.17
CA ASP A 637 -5.00 28.15 -26.46
C ASP A 637 -4.06 27.64 -27.57
N LEU A 638 -4.58 26.81 -28.48
CA LEU A 638 -3.82 26.28 -29.60
C LEU A 638 -3.88 27.26 -30.77
N GLY A 639 -2.72 27.71 -31.22
CA GLY A 639 -2.61 28.57 -32.40
C GLY A 639 -2.34 27.79 -33.69
N THR A 640 -1.72 28.45 -34.66
CA THR A 640 -1.46 27.87 -35.97
C THR A 640 -0.55 26.63 -35.87
N ALA A 641 -0.94 25.54 -36.53
CA ALA A 641 -0.14 24.32 -36.67
C ALA A 641 0.49 24.22 -38.07
N THR A 642 1.76 23.81 -38.15
CA THR A 642 2.51 23.61 -39.41
C THR A 642 3.25 22.28 -39.35
N GLY A 643 3.16 21.47 -40.42
CA GLY A 643 3.86 20.19 -40.52
C GLY A 643 2.95 18.97 -40.41
N SER A 644 3.56 17.78 -40.45
CA SER A 644 2.84 16.50 -40.50
C SER A 644 3.46 15.41 -39.61
N ASP A 645 4.42 15.77 -38.76
CA ASP A 645 5.09 14.83 -37.87
C ASP A 645 4.99 15.33 -36.43
N PHE A 646 3.82 15.11 -35.82
CA PHE A 646 3.60 15.35 -34.41
C PHE A 646 3.35 14.04 -33.68
N LYS A 647 3.77 13.97 -32.42
CA LYS A 647 3.51 12.85 -31.52
C LYS A 647 3.07 13.35 -30.15
N LEU A 648 2.14 12.61 -29.55
CA LEU A 648 1.91 12.60 -28.11
C LEU A 648 2.39 11.27 -27.57
N ILE A 649 3.25 11.31 -26.55
CA ILE A 649 3.87 10.13 -25.94
C ILE A 649 3.45 10.09 -24.48
N ALA A 650 2.66 9.10 -24.09
CA ALA A 650 2.25 8.91 -22.71
C ALA A 650 3.42 8.53 -21.82
N LYS A 651 3.49 9.19 -20.67
CA LYS A 651 4.38 8.82 -19.58
C LYS A 651 3.82 7.63 -18.80
N HIS A 652 4.71 6.82 -18.24
CA HIS A 652 4.40 5.87 -17.18
C HIS A 652 4.25 6.63 -15.86
N VAL A 653 3.58 6.01 -14.89
CA VAL A 653 3.27 6.64 -13.61
C VAL A 653 3.71 5.75 -12.46
N LEU A 654 4.36 6.34 -11.46
CA LEU A 654 4.49 5.82 -10.11
C LEU A 654 3.67 6.73 -9.20
N ASP A 655 2.56 6.22 -8.69
CA ASP A 655 1.60 7.02 -7.92
C ASP A 655 1.57 6.57 -6.46
N SER A 656 1.99 7.42 -5.54
CA SER A 656 1.92 7.12 -4.10
C SER A 656 0.52 7.24 -3.49
N GLY A 657 -0.43 7.79 -4.26
CA GLY A 657 -1.74 8.16 -3.75
C GLY A 657 -1.72 9.40 -2.84
N PHE A 658 -0.56 10.02 -2.63
CA PHE A 658 -0.45 11.29 -1.91
C PHE A 658 -0.77 12.48 -2.83
N ALA A 659 -1.17 13.60 -2.22
CA ALA A 659 -1.36 14.85 -2.93
C ALA A 659 -0.04 15.63 -3.00
N THR A 660 0.20 16.23 -4.16
CA THR A 660 1.25 17.26 -4.33
C THR A 660 0.78 18.53 -3.63
N GLY A 661 1.55 19.04 -2.66
CA GLY A 661 1.16 20.14 -1.79
C GLY A 661 0.49 19.66 -0.50
N VAL A 662 -0.76 20.07 -0.26
CA VAL A 662 -1.56 19.62 0.90
C VAL A 662 -2.56 18.55 0.49
N GLY A 663 -2.52 17.39 1.17
CA GLY A 663 -3.50 16.31 1.03
C GLY A 663 -4.27 16.07 2.32
N VAL A 664 -5.60 16.06 2.24
CA VAL A 664 -6.50 15.65 3.32
C VAL A 664 -7.52 14.71 2.69
N VAL A 665 -7.43 13.41 2.97
CA VAL A 665 -8.11 12.39 2.16
C VAL A 665 -8.59 11.21 3.01
N ALA A 666 -9.83 10.76 2.79
CA ALA A 666 -10.33 9.46 3.23
C ALA A 666 -10.68 8.61 2.00
N THR A 667 -10.23 7.35 1.96
CA THR A 667 -10.51 6.41 0.85
C THR A 667 -10.90 5.04 1.33
N LEU A 668 -11.82 4.38 0.62
CA LEU A 668 -12.22 2.99 0.86
C LEU A 668 -12.20 2.18 -0.43
N GLU A 669 -11.53 1.04 -0.41
CA GLU A 669 -11.73 -0.06 -1.35
C GLU A 669 -12.57 -1.15 -0.67
N ALA A 670 -13.67 -1.56 -1.30
CA ALA A 670 -14.57 -2.55 -0.74
C ALA A 670 -14.93 -3.62 -1.77
N GLU A 671 -14.71 -4.88 -1.40
CA GLU A 671 -15.15 -6.06 -2.16
C GLU A 671 -16.09 -6.92 -1.29
N THR A 672 -17.19 -7.33 -1.89
CA THR A 672 -18.21 -8.14 -1.20
C THR A 672 -18.69 -9.27 -2.09
N LYS A 673 -18.66 -10.49 -1.56
CA LYS A 673 -19.08 -11.70 -2.25
C LYS A 673 -19.94 -12.57 -1.35
N CYS A 674 -21.16 -12.88 -1.79
CA CYS A 674 -22.04 -13.79 -1.06
C CYS A 674 -22.72 -14.76 -2.02
N SER A 675 -22.54 -16.07 -1.79
CA SER A 675 -23.15 -17.09 -2.64
C SER A 675 -23.63 -18.30 -1.83
N ALA A 676 -24.76 -18.87 -2.23
CA ALA A 676 -25.29 -20.08 -1.64
C ALA A 676 -25.78 -21.03 -2.73
N LYS A 677 -25.42 -22.30 -2.64
CA LYS A 677 -25.84 -23.36 -3.55
C LYS A 677 -26.37 -24.55 -2.77
N ALA A 678 -27.54 -25.04 -3.17
CA ALA A 678 -28.14 -26.24 -2.60
C ALA A 678 -28.60 -27.15 -3.73
N GLY A 679 -28.04 -28.35 -3.80
CA GLY A 679 -28.30 -29.31 -4.87
C GLY A 679 -29.03 -30.56 -4.39
N LEU A 680 -30.00 -31.02 -5.20
CA LEU A 680 -30.51 -32.39 -5.17
C LEU A 680 -30.16 -33.03 -6.51
N LYS A 681 -29.41 -34.14 -6.52
CA LYS A 681 -29.24 -34.93 -7.75
C LYS A 681 -30.44 -35.88 -7.87
N SER A 682 -31.39 -35.60 -8.78
CA SER A 682 -32.38 -36.58 -9.21
C SER A 682 -31.86 -37.34 -10.44
N GLU A 683 -32.17 -38.63 -10.55
CA GLU A 683 -32.26 -39.26 -11.86
C GLU A 683 -33.44 -38.62 -12.61
N ASP A 684 -33.18 -38.31 -13.88
CA ASP A 684 -33.95 -37.52 -14.85
C ASP A 684 -35.50 -37.62 -14.78
N THR A 685 -36.21 -36.48 -14.84
CA THR A 685 -37.43 -36.19 -15.66
C THR A 685 -38.17 -34.89 -15.23
N ASP A 686 -38.29 -33.93 -16.17
CA ASP A 686 -39.05 -32.64 -16.16
C ASP A 686 -40.60 -32.82 -16.23
N PRO A 687 -41.49 -31.77 -16.13
CA PRO A 687 -41.51 -30.39 -15.55
C PRO A 687 -42.87 -30.10 -14.78
N PRO A 688 -43.45 -28.87 -14.52
CA PRO A 688 -43.05 -27.45 -14.72
C PRO A 688 -43.25 -26.44 -13.53
N SER A 689 -42.85 -25.18 -13.81
CA SER A 689 -42.65 -23.97 -12.96
C SER A 689 -43.82 -23.39 -12.14
N LYS A 690 -43.50 -22.68 -11.04
CA LYS A 690 -44.33 -21.58 -10.45
C LYS A 690 -43.48 -20.46 -9.81
N TRP A 691 -43.03 -19.50 -10.62
CA TRP A 691 -42.25 -18.30 -10.19
C TRP A 691 -43.14 -17.08 -9.82
N GLU A 692 -44.47 -17.21 -9.81
CA GLU A 692 -45.38 -16.07 -9.59
C GLU A 692 -45.68 -15.72 -8.12
N LYS A 693 -45.08 -16.39 -7.12
CA LYS A 693 -45.38 -16.12 -5.69
C LYS A 693 -44.32 -15.35 -4.92
N PHE A 694 -43.20 -14.97 -5.54
CA PHE A 694 -42.03 -14.42 -4.85
C PHE A 694 -42.01 -12.88 -4.75
N LYS A 695 -42.97 -12.16 -5.36
CA LYS A 695 -42.91 -10.69 -5.45
C LYS A 695 -43.64 -9.89 -4.34
N ASP A 696 -44.20 -10.53 -3.32
CA ASP A 696 -45.04 -9.85 -2.30
C ASP A 696 -44.44 -9.80 -0.89
N PHE A 697 -43.12 -10.03 -0.72
CA PHE A 697 -42.53 -10.16 0.62
C PHE A 697 -41.20 -9.42 0.77
N VAL A 698 -41.24 -8.08 0.77
CA VAL A 698 -40.14 -7.24 1.23
C VAL A 698 -40.57 -6.52 2.51
N GLY A 699 -40.04 -6.96 3.65
CA GLY A 699 -40.29 -6.39 4.98
C GLY A 699 -39.51 -7.14 6.06
N THR A 700 -38.87 -6.39 6.95
CA THR A 700 -37.91 -6.79 7.99
C THR A 700 -38.41 -7.92 8.92
N ASN A 701 -38.10 -9.16 8.56
CA ASN A 701 -37.90 -10.36 9.42
C ASN A 701 -37.81 -11.60 8.52
N VAL A 702 -36.92 -11.54 7.52
CA VAL A 702 -36.89 -12.50 6.41
C VAL A 702 -36.39 -13.88 6.88
N THR A 703 -35.38 -13.92 7.76
CA THR A 703 -34.80 -15.16 8.30
C THR A 703 -35.78 -15.94 9.18
N ASP A 704 -36.44 -15.27 10.13
CA ASP A 704 -37.38 -15.90 11.05
C ASP A 704 -38.67 -16.36 10.33
N ALA A 705 -39.13 -15.59 9.33
CA ALA A 705 -40.28 -15.94 8.51
C ALA A 705 -40.00 -17.07 7.51
N ILE A 706 -38.80 -17.13 6.92
CA ILE A 706 -38.37 -18.25 6.06
C ILE A 706 -38.22 -19.52 6.90
N LEU A 707 -37.59 -19.44 8.07
CA LEU A 707 -37.37 -20.59 8.96
C LEU A 707 -38.69 -21.09 9.57
N GLN A 708 -39.60 -20.19 9.99
CA GLN A 708 -40.93 -20.58 10.44
C GLN A 708 -41.75 -21.23 9.31
N LYS A 709 -41.82 -20.63 8.12
CA LYS A 709 -42.59 -21.23 7.00
C LYS A 709 -42.01 -22.54 6.49
N ALA A 710 -40.68 -22.69 6.46
CA ALA A 710 -40.03 -23.94 6.08
C ALA A 710 -40.29 -25.05 7.11
N THR A 711 -40.43 -24.71 8.40
CA THR A 711 -40.65 -25.68 9.48
C THR A 711 -42.13 -25.85 9.88
N GLU A 712 -43.04 -25.00 9.42
CA GLU A 712 -44.47 -25.03 9.74
C GLU A 712 -45.15 -26.33 9.24
N SER A 713 -44.82 -26.75 8.02
CA SER A 713 -45.28 -28.02 7.44
C SER A 713 -44.79 -29.24 8.25
N TYR A 714 -43.61 -29.13 8.87
CA TYR A 714 -43.01 -30.19 9.68
C TYR A 714 -43.59 -30.23 11.10
N ARG A 715 -43.71 -29.08 11.78
CA ARG A 715 -44.35 -28.95 13.10
C ARG A 715 -45.79 -29.47 13.10
N THR A 716 -46.53 -29.21 12.03
CA THR A 716 -47.95 -29.59 11.92
C THR A 716 -48.14 -31.09 11.64
N ASN A 717 -47.13 -31.76 11.06
CA ASN A 717 -47.19 -33.19 10.70
C ASN A 717 -46.45 -34.11 11.69
N ALA A 718 -45.52 -33.58 12.49
CA ALA A 718 -44.82 -34.35 13.54
C ALA A 718 -45.74 -34.80 14.70
N ALA A 719 -46.95 -34.25 14.81
CA ALA A 719 -47.90 -34.53 15.89
C ALA A 719 -49.04 -35.52 15.55
N LYS A 720 -49.02 -36.20 14.39
CA LYS A 720 -50.08 -37.16 14.01
C LYS A 720 -49.55 -38.60 13.94
N PRO A 721 -49.95 -39.50 14.85
CA PRO A 721 -49.59 -40.90 14.75
C PRO A 721 -50.47 -41.62 13.72
N GLY A 722 -49.82 -42.23 12.72
CA GLY A 722 -50.40 -43.29 11.89
C GLY A 722 -51.35 -42.84 10.78
N ALA A 723 -50.79 -42.48 9.62
CA ALA A 723 -51.43 -42.69 8.32
C ALA A 723 -50.34 -42.73 7.24
N GLY A 724 -50.25 -43.85 6.52
CA GLY A 724 -49.29 -44.04 5.43
C GLY A 724 -49.55 -43.07 4.28
N ALA A 725 -48.57 -42.20 4.03
CA ALA A 725 -48.37 -41.51 2.77
C ALA A 725 -46.85 -41.41 2.53
N SER A 726 -46.34 -42.18 1.57
CA SER A 726 -44.96 -42.14 1.10
C SER A 726 -44.74 -40.90 0.21
N GLY A 727 -44.67 -39.72 0.82
CA GLY A 727 -44.27 -38.50 0.11
C GLY A 727 -42.75 -38.48 -0.12
N SER A 728 -42.33 -38.66 -1.37
CA SER A 728 -40.94 -38.62 -1.85
C SER A 728 -40.46 -37.20 -2.16
N ILE A 729 -40.85 -36.21 -1.35
CA ILE A 729 -40.50 -34.81 -1.60
C ILE A 729 -39.12 -34.56 -0.98
N ALA A 730 -38.13 -34.34 -1.82
CA ALA A 730 -36.84 -33.78 -1.44
C ALA A 730 -36.88 -32.25 -1.66
N VAL A 731 -36.33 -31.49 -0.71
CA VAL A 731 -36.26 -30.03 -0.78
C VAL A 731 -34.81 -29.60 -0.71
N SER A 732 -34.37 -28.78 -1.67
CA SER A 732 -33.16 -27.96 -1.51
C SER A 732 -33.53 -26.49 -1.43
N GLY A 733 -32.82 -25.77 -0.59
CA GLY A 733 -32.97 -24.32 -0.43
C GLY A 733 -31.62 -23.67 -0.21
N ALA A 734 -31.34 -22.61 -0.96
CA ALA A 734 -30.16 -21.79 -0.78
C ALA A 734 -30.59 -20.34 -0.50
N LEU A 735 -29.93 -19.70 0.45
CA LEU A 735 -30.08 -18.28 0.75
C LEU A 735 -28.69 -17.66 0.86
N ALA A 736 -28.44 -16.65 0.03
CA ALA A 736 -27.32 -15.74 0.17
C ALA A 736 -27.87 -14.37 0.60
N PHE A 737 -27.31 -13.81 1.66
CA PHE A 737 -27.63 -12.48 2.15
C PHE A 737 -26.35 -11.69 2.35
N SER A 738 -26.32 -10.45 1.87
CA SER A 738 -25.19 -9.53 1.98
C SER A 738 -25.70 -8.18 2.49
N TYR A 739 -24.95 -7.58 3.40
CA TYR A 739 -25.21 -6.25 3.95
C TYR A 739 -23.89 -5.49 4.10
N ALA A 740 -23.79 -4.37 3.40
CA ALA A 740 -22.64 -3.47 3.43
C ALA A 740 -23.07 -2.10 3.96
N ASP A 741 -22.34 -1.58 4.95
CA ASP A 741 -22.55 -0.27 5.56
C ASP A 741 -21.22 0.47 5.69
N HIS A 742 -21.01 1.50 4.88
CA HIS A 742 -19.73 2.16 4.75
C HIS A 742 -19.89 3.67 4.86
N ASP A 743 -19.12 4.28 5.77
CA ASP A 743 -18.95 5.72 5.89
C ASP A 743 -17.50 6.08 5.57
N VAL A 744 -17.33 7.02 4.64
CA VAL A 744 -16.03 7.50 4.17
C VAL A 744 -16.10 9.01 4.10
N THR A 745 -15.46 9.67 5.07
CA THR A 745 -15.64 11.10 5.28
C THR A 745 -14.30 11.81 5.39
N THR A 746 -14.13 12.87 4.59
CA THR A 746 -13.08 13.86 4.79
C THR A 746 -13.72 15.13 5.32
N ASN A 747 -13.38 15.51 6.55
CA ASN A 747 -13.95 16.66 7.23
C ASN A 747 -12.88 17.74 7.45
N VAL A 748 -13.10 18.91 6.83
CA VAL A 748 -12.28 20.11 7.04
C VAL A 748 -13.10 21.05 7.91
N GLY A 749 -12.71 21.15 9.18
CA GLY A 749 -13.43 21.90 10.21
C GLY A 749 -13.41 23.42 10.00
N ASP A 750 -14.29 24.12 10.72
CA ASP A 750 -14.48 25.57 10.60
C ASP A 750 -13.23 26.38 11.00
N HIS A 751 -12.31 25.80 11.77
CA HIS A 751 -11.04 26.43 12.18
C HIS A 751 -9.85 25.98 11.34
N ALA A 752 -10.07 25.07 10.39
CA ALA A 752 -8.99 24.52 9.59
C ALA A 752 -8.35 25.57 8.67
N VAL A 753 -7.02 25.51 8.55
CA VAL A 753 -6.26 26.36 7.64
C VAL A 753 -5.36 25.47 6.78
N LEU A 754 -5.69 25.34 5.50
CA LEU A 754 -4.89 24.59 4.52
C LEU A 754 -4.15 25.58 3.61
N LYS A 755 -2.82 25.49 3.54
CA LYS A 755 -1.99 26.35 2.69
C LYS A 755 -0.99 25.53 1.90
N SER A 756 -1.00 25.69 0.59
CA SER A 756 0.01 25.18 -0.34
C SER A 756 0.56 26.38 -1.10
N ASN A 757 1.89 26.54 -1.14
CA ASN A 757 2.53 27.63 -1.88
C ASN A 757 2.80 27.27 -3.34
#